data_AF-A0A815PQM8-F1
#
_entry.id   AF-A0A815PQM8-F1
#
_cell.length_a   1.000
_cell.length_b   1.000
_cell.length_c   1.000
_cell.angle_alpha   90.00
_cell.angle_beta   90.00
_cell.angle_gamma   90.00
#
_symmetry.space_group_name_H-M   'P 1'
#
loop_
_entity.id
_entity.type
_entity.pdbx_description
1 polymer ?
#
loop_
_entity_poly.entity_id
_entity_poly.type
_entity_poly.pdbx_seq_one_letter_code
_entity_poly.pdbx_strand_id
1 'polypeptide(L)'
;MISSVNYVPLLQNPPLNLCILVGCDSPLTFDDTPDCQYPPNLDTAIKKLRLAGYLWQAYTASQIFSNGFGHRTFRLDESYQRDTLSGEDQSQRQTAMIHVLKSKYTTAQIRHPSRAQQNLNGKNKNILFDIALEAIRSEFQEERNYVAVLLLDSHYEDNLITGHATLGSGSIDAQYSVGIFGSHNLFSWPATLEDVIPCFTNERDVDTKHCGIDAEGDKYWIACNVGLGAVLHEIGHALGCPYEQNGVMMRDYIRLNRSFCVVEPPGPPALDGYGILLKSTNGILAIEFYLEHDKVAKSWIDYLENPPAEVILWKEELRSRVNGEVHSGLALDGLEFFTKEHSVLFGKRGGSPHDFPMENGEFIQGFGVQSGVWIDAVQIITNKKRSEWFGDIAGGSEYKLTIPDHGVNQRFDTLIRNMGYAQSIELIQPTSDHDKTSCLIYPIFDRFCSHILPNIHDLVECLTFESISMERILSVGHYPHLRKLIIINIEPEFVMRYFIDESRFAHIFKHQITHLKLSINDPERTQSMVELSTTVFARIFSMFTSVTELDFGSAGTRRYHARLNIAGLPSTTYFPSTILVLRISVDTFDDCLCLLDGRLARLRRFVVQTSNIFNSKPISDNPILTTMKSFSLTSHQIIDTNHYESQIIPLLRRMIYLEELMLRLTVDKRSTIIDSTHLNNEILPYLPQLQTFTFNIVTYTTAISESYWKKINQIQHMFYNGKSHELICYIDKYRRGKARSHIYSVPYTLNDFRDLSSNFPGGLFTHVQDISLMEIYSAFEHDFFIEIARSFPFLTYLFVLNRIPQKHKQRTSSFVEFPNLTHLTFSTISIDYAEQFLVDTNTRLPRLMELRIDYEPLEIVTERFSRNATRLNCSNIQRLILYKPMLKELEKEKATLEEDLDKALEKGENAENNEDAAKQNTIADNIESDIEDLDKEIAKKKDEAVVPLMICWEDSLILKVIFSLMVDYSAGIPKYKDKAGVN
;
A
#
# COMPACT_ATOMS: atom_id res chain seq x y z
N MET A 1 -17.04 4.20 -4.15
CA MET A 1 -18.41 4.54 -3.69
C MET A 1 -18.29 5.58 -2.60
N ILE A 2 -19.02 6.69 -2.68
CA ILE A 2 -19.22 7.58 -1.53
C ILE A 2 -20.48 7.08 -0.84
N SER A 3 -20.33 6.33 0.25
CA SER A 3 -21.45 5.94 1.11
C SER A 3 -21.79 7.12 2.02
N SER A 4 -23.04 7.61 1.95
CA SER A 4 -23.57 8.56 2.93
C SER A 4 -23.90 7.81 4.22
N VAL A 5 -23.19 8.10 5.31
CA VAL A 5 -23.50 7.57 6.65
C VAL A 5 -24.49 8.52 7.33
N ASN A 6 -25.68 8.02 7.66
CA ASN A 6 -26.68 8.78 8.43
C ASN A 6 -26.52 8.46 9.92
N TYR A 7 -25.93 9.39 10.68
CA TYR A 7 -25.86 9.32 12.14
C TYR A 7 -27.08 10.03 12.75
N VAL A 8 -27.81 9.33 13.63
CA VAL A 8 -28.94 9.88 14.38
C VAL A 8 -28.57 9.87 15.87
N PRO A 9 -28.23 11.02 16.47
CA PRO A 9 -27.90 11.07 17.89
C PRO A 9 -29.13 10.81 18.76
N LEU A 10 -28.97 10.00 19.80
CA LEU A 10 -30.02 9.74 20.80
C LEU A 10 -30.07 10.90 21.80
N LEU A 11 -30.69 12.02 21.40
CA LEU A 11 -30.77 13.26 22.19
C LEU A 11 -31.47 13.13 23.54
N GLN A 12 -32.23 12.04 23.75
CA GLN A 12 -32.89 11.75 25.02
C GLN A 12 -31.91 11.30 26.12
N ASN A 13 -30.69 10.90 25.77
CA ASN A 13 -29.67 10.50 26.74
C ASN A 13 -28.72 11.67 27.01
N PRO A 14 -28.36 11.94 28.27
CA PRO A 14 -27.40 13.00 28.60
C PRO A 14 -26.03 12.73 27.95
N PRO A 15 -25.34 13.76 27.46
CA PRO A 15 -24.01 13.63 26.88
C PRO A 15 -22.94 13.39 27.95
N LEU A 16 -21.77 12.90 27.51
CA LEU A 16 -20.52 13.03 28.23
C LEU A 16 -19.95 14.44 28.01
N ASN A 17 -19.81 15.19 29.09
CA ASN A 17 -19.20 16.52 29.10
C ASN A 17 -17.69 16.39 29.27
N LEU A 18 -16.92 16.91 28.31
CA LEU A 18 -15.47 16.94 28.39
C LEU A 18 -15.02 18.25 29.03
N CYS A 19 -14.28 18.17 30.14
CA CYS A 19 -13.87 19.33 30.92
C CYS A 19 -12.35 19.38 31.10
N ILE A 20 -11.80 20.60 31.11
CA ILE A 20 -10.44 20.89 31.55
C ILE A 20 -10.53 21.72 32.82
N LEU A 21 -10.01 21.22 33.94
CA LEU A 21 -9.97 21.94 35.21
C LEU A 21 -8.62 22.65 35.38
N VAL A 22 -8.67 23.94 35.70
CA VAL A 22 -7.49 24.79 35.94
C VAL A 22 -7.55 25.44 37.31
N GLY A 23 -6.40 25.62 37.96
CA GLY A 23 -6.24 26.40 39.18
C GLY A 23 -6.64 27.86 39.02
N CYS A 24 -6.96 28.54 40.12
CA CYS A 24 -7.40 29.94 40.05
C CYS A 24 -6.33 30.89 39.47
N ASP A 25 -5.06 30.52 39.63
CA ASP A 25 -3.84 31.20 39.18
C ASP A 25 -3.06 30.38 38.14
N SER A 26 -3.72 29.44 37.45
CA SER A 26 -3.08 28.55 36.48
C SER A 26 -2.37 29.31 35.35
N PRO A 27 -1.16 28.90 34.95
CA PRO A 27 -0.48 29.41 33.78
C PRO A 27 -1.12 28.94 32.46
N LEU A 28 -2.12 28.04 32.51
CA LEU A 28 -2.79 27.46 31.35
C LEU A 28 -1.85 26.67 30.42
N THR A 29 -0.90 25.96 31.01
CA THR A 29 0.10 25.11 30.32
C THR A 29 0.14 23.70 30.91
N PHE A 30 0.68 22.75 30.16
CA PHE A 30 0.97 21.39 30.60
C PHE A 30 2.43 21.02 30.30
N ASP A 31 2.90 19.87 30.80
CA ASP A 31 4.28 19.44 30.59
C ASP A 31 4.49 18.86 29.18
N ASP A 32 5.53 19.31 28.50
CA ASP A 32 5.99 18.79 27.21
C ASP A 32 7.48 19.14 27.03
N THR A 33 8.13 18.57 26.03
CA THR A 33 9.53 18.85 25.73
C THR A 33 9.71 20.19 24.99
N PRO A 34 10.89 20.84 25.08
CA PRO A 34 11.14 22.11 24.37
C PRO A 34 11.01 22.04 22.85
N ASP A 35 11.16 20.85 22.27
CA ASP A 35 11.05 20.54 20.84
C ASP A 35 9.64 20.03 20.44
N CYS A 36 8.63 20.21 21.28
CA CYS A 36 7.26 19.80 21.01
C CYS A 36 6.71 20.39 19.70
N GLN A 37 5.97 19.56 18.95
CA GLN A 37 5.33 19.95 17.68
C GLN A 37 4.25 21.02 17.88
N TYR A 38 3.53 20.96 19.00
CA TYR A 38 2.48 21.89 19.36
C TYR A 38 2.83 22.59 20.67
N PRO A 39 2.60 23.90 20.79
CA PRO A 39 2.89 24.62 22.03
C PRO A 39 2.02 24.05 23.18
N PRO A 40 2.58 23.81 24.37
CA PRO A 40 1.89 23.13 25.45
C PRO A 40 1.00 24.08 26.25
N ASN A 41 -0.03 24.59 25.58
CA ASN A 41 -0.99 25.56 26.11
C ASN A 41 -2.42 25.00 26.13
N LEU A 42 -3.34 25.76 26.72
CA LEU A 42 -4.75 25.39 26.81
C LEU A 42 -5.40 25.08 25.45
N ASP A 43 -5.08 25.82 24.39
CA ASP A 43 -5.67 25.59 23.06
C ASP A 43 -5.27 24.21 22.50
N THR A 44 -4.00 23.82 22.67
CA THR A 44 -3.51 22.49 22.30
C THR A 44 -4.17 21.41 23.17
N ALA A 45 -4.31 21.64 24.48
CA ALA A 45 -4.98 20.71 25.38
C ALA A 45 -6.46 20.49 25.00
N ILE A 46 -7.16 21.56 24.60
CA ILE A 46 -8.55 21.50 24.08
C ILE A 46 -8.61 20.62 22.82
N LYS A 47 -7.69 20.78 21.87
CA LYS A 47 -7.65 19.96 20.64
C LYS A 47 -7.41 18.47 20.97
N LYS A 48 -6.39 18.19 21.78
CA LYS A 48 -6.02 16.83 22.19
C LYS A 48 -7.15 16.12 22.94
N LEU A 49 -7.79 16.79 23.91
CA LEU A 49 -8.92 16.20 24.65
C LEU A 49 -10.15 15.98 23.76
N ARG A 50 -10.42 16.90 22.83
CA ARG A 50 -11.52 16.75 21.88
C ARG A 50 -11.34 15.53 21.00
N LEU A 51 -10.15 15.38 20.40
CA LEU A 51 -9.85 14.22 19.57
C LEU A 51 -9.92 12.92 20.38
N ALA A 52 -9.37 12.92 21.60
CA ALA A 52 -9.48 11.78 22.52
C ALA A 52 -10.94 11.37 22.75
N GLY A 53 -11.84 12.34 22.96
CA GLY A 53 -13.28 12.11 23.06
C GLY A 53 -13.87 11.32 21.91
N TYR A 54 -13.52 11.68 20.67
CA TYR A 54 -13.96 10.96 19.48
C TYR A 54 -13.30 9.59 19.31
N LEU A 55 -12.01 9.45 19.67
CA LEU A 55 -11.33 8.15 19.66
C LEU A 55 -11.99 7.18 20.66
N TRP A 56 -12.32 7.64 21.86
CA TRP A 56 -13.06 6.86 22.84
C TRP A 56 -14.44 6.46 22.32
N GLN A 57 -15.17 7.41 21.73
CA GLN A 57 -16.48 7.16 21.15
C GLN A 57 -16.41 6.07 20.05
N ALA A 58 -15.41 6.13 19.18
CA ALA A 58 -15.16 5.17 18.10
C ALA A 58 -14.76 3.79 18.63
N TYR A 59 -13.85 3.74 19.61
CA TYR A 59 -13.45 2.49 20.27
C TYR A 59 -14.67 1.82 20.92
N THR A 60 -15.42 2.54 21.73
CA THR A 60 -16.62 2.02 22.41
C THR A 60 -17.67 1.54 21.41
N ALA A 61 -17.91 2.30 20.34
CA ALA A 61 -18.82 1.88 19.27
C ALA A 61 -18.39 0.56 18.61
N SER A 62 -17.09 0.41 18.35
CA SER A 62 -16.51 -0.81 17.78
C SER A 62 -16.66 -1.99 18.74
N GLN A 63 -16.33 -1.83 20.02
CA GLN A 63 -16.43 -2.89 21.01
C GLN A 63 -17.88 -3.33 21.25
N ILE A 64 -18.82 -2.39 21.38
CA ILE A 64 -20.23 -2.69 21.58
C ILE A 64 -20.80 -3.42 20.34
N PHE A 65 -20.43 -2.99 19.13
CA PHE A 65 -20.85 -3.66 17.90
C PHE A 65 -20.28 -5.09 17.81
N SER A 66 -18.98 -5.27 18.06
CA SER A 66 -18.33 -6.59 18.03
C SER A 66 -18.93 -7.59 19.03
N ASN A 67 -19.54 -7.10 20.11
CA ASN A 67 -20.25 -7.93 21.10
C ASN A 67 -21.75 -8.11 20.79
N GLY A 68 -22.22 -7.71 19.59
CA GLY A 68 -23.58 -8.00 19.12
C GLY A 68 -24.65 -6.98 19.57
N PHE A 69 -24.27 -5.84 20.14
CA PHE A 69 -25.21 -4.83 20.66
C PHE A 69 -25.50 -3.69 19.66
N GLY A 70 -25.01 -3.81 18.43
CA GLY A 70 -25.15 -2.81 17.36
C GLY A 70 -24.19 -1.62 17.50
N HIS A 71 -24.25 -0.68 16.56
CA HIS A 71 -23.41 0.53 16.57
C HIS A 71 -23.92 1.56 17.57
N ARG A 72 -23.62 1.34 18.86
CA ARG A 72 -24.00 2.24 19.96
C ARG A 72 -22.77 2.72 20.70
N THR A 73 -22.81 3.95 21.19
CA THR A 73 -21.76 4.58 21.97
C THR A 73 -22.35 5.73 22.79
N PHE A 74 -21.58 6.31 23.71
CA PHE A 74 -22.02 7.51 24.43
C PHE A 74 -21.98 8.72 23.50
N ARG A 75 -22.88 9.67 23.73
CA ARG A 75 -22.92 10.96 23.03
C ARG A 75 -21.90 11.91 23.68
N LEU A 76 -21.26 12.74 22.88
CA LEU A 76 -20.50 13.90 23.36
C LEU A 76 -21.40 15.15 23.37
N ASP A 77 -21.12 16.09 24.26
CA ASP A 77 -21.73 17.42 24.19
C ASP A 77 -21.14 18.17 22.98
N GLU A 78 -21.98 18.59 22.03
CA GLU A 78 -21.56 19.12 20.74
C GLU A 78 -22.25 20.45 20.45
N SER A 79 -21.52 21.39 19.84
CA SER A 79 -22.07 22.63 19.33
C SER A 79 -21.56 22.93 17.92
N TYR A 80 -22.27 23.83 17.22
CA TYR A 80 -21.83 24.30 15.91
C TYR A 80 -20.67 25.27 16.06
N GLN A 81 -19.45 24.79 15.86
CA GLN A 81 -18.21 25.55 16.04
C GLN A 81 -17.17 25.14 14.99
N ARG A 82 -16.01 25.80 15.03
CA ARG A 82 -14.90 25.46 14.13
C ARG A 82 -14.35 24.08 14.48
N ASP A 83 -14.27 23.20 13.49
CA ASP A 83 -13.66 21.89 13.69
C ASP A 83 -12.15 22.04 13.96
N THR A 84 -11.62 21.19 14.84
CA THR A 84 -10.19 21.11 15.13
C THR A 84 -9.64 19.70 14.94
N LEU A 85 -10.44 18.77 14.41
CA LEU A 85 -10.04 17.37 14.23
C LEU A 85 -9.07 17.17 13.07
N SER A 86 -8.97 18.09 12.13
CA SER A 86 -8.00 18.03 11.03
C SER A 86 -7.14 19.29 10.99
N GLY A 87 -5.86 19.11 10.64
CA GLY A 87 -4.97 20.22 10.31
C GLY A 87 -5.35 20.91 9.00
N GLU A 88 -6.00 20.20 8.08
CA GLU A 88 -6.32 20.65 6.72
C GLU A 88 -7.75 21.20 6.58
N ASP A 89 -8.71 20.64 7.32
CA ASP A 89 -10.13 21.07 7.30
C ASP A 89 -10.56 21.66 8.65
N GLN A 90 -10.80 22.97 8.64
CA GLN A 90 -11.29 23.73 9.79
C GLN A 90 -12.64 24.38 9.51
N SER A 91 -13.47 23.74 8.69
CA SER A 91 -14.84 24.19 8.44
C SER A 91 -15.70 24.11 9.72
N GLN A 92 -16.79 24.87 9.76
CA GLN A 92 -17.71 24.84 10.90
C GLN A 92 -18.68 23.66 10.79
N ARG A 93 -18.81 22.90 11.88
CA ARG A 93 -19.73 21.76 11.98
C ARG A 93 -20.10 21.50 13.44
N GLN A 94 -20.96 20.50 13.67
CA GLN A 94 -21.20 20.00 15.03
C GLN A 94 -19.92 19.34 15.52
N THR A 95 -19.34 19.89 16.58
CA THR A 95 -18.04 19.48 17.11
C THR A 95 -18.10 19.48 18.63
N ALA A 96 -17.48 18.48 19.26
CA ALA A 96 -17.50 18.30 20.70
C ALA A 96 -16.96 19.53 21.45
N MET A 97 -17.72 19.99 22.44
CA MET A 97 -17.36 21.09 23.31
C MET A 97 -16.40 20.64 24.41
N ILE A 98 -15.42 21.49 24.70
CA ILE A 98 -14.53 21.34 25.85
C ILE A 98 -14.83 22.48 26.81
N HIS A 99 -15.29 22.13 28.01
CA HIS A 99 -15.64 23.09 29.06
C HIS A 99 -14.41 23.38 29.93
N VAL A 100 -13.98 24.63 30.01
CA VAL A 100 -12.83 25.01 30.86
C VAL A 100 -13.35 25.47 32.21
N LEU A 101 -13.14 24.65 33.25
CA LEU A 101 -13.59 24.91 34.61
C LEU A 101 -12.47 25.56 35.43
N LYS A 102 -12.81 26.62 36.15
CA LYS A 102 -11.86 27.31 37.04
C LYS A 102 -12.08 26.89 38.49
N SER A 103 -11.04 26.33 39.10
CA SER A 103 -11.01 25.95 40.52
C SER A 103 -10.86 27.19 41.42
N LYS A 104 -11.34 27.08 42.67
CA LYS A 104 -11.04 28.04 43.73
C LYS A 104 -9.65 27.84 44.35
N TYR A 105 -9.05 26.69 44.09
CA TYR A 105 -7.73 26.33 44.60
C TYR A 105 -6.64 26.83 43.66
N THR A 106 -5.50 27.21 44.23
CA THR A 106 -4.33 27.61 43.46
C THR A 106 -3.64 26.40 42.84
N THR A 107 -2.86 26.61 41.79
CA THR A 107 -2.01 25.59 41.15
C THR A 107 -1.08 24.94 42.17
N ALA A 108 -0.50 25.71 43.10
CA ALA A 108 0.33 25.17 44.18
C ALA A 108 -0.45 24.24 45.14
N GLN A 109 -1.71 24.54 45.43
CA GLN A 109 -2.57 23.66 46.23
C GLN A 109 -2.93 22.39 45.47
N ILE A 110 -3.26 22.48 44.18
CA ILE A 110 -3.56 21.33 43.32
C ILE A 110 -2.34 20.39 43.21
N ARG A 111 -1.14 20.97 43.01
CA ARG A 111 0.14 20.25 42.89
C ARG A 111 0.75 19.81 44.22
N HIS A 112 0.05 19.96 45.35
CA HIS A 112 0.64 19.61 46.64
C HIS A 112 1.02 18.11 46.71
N PRO A 113 2.27 17.72 47.00
CA PRO A 113 2.73 16.33 46.92
C PRO A 113 1.95 15.31 47.76
N SER A 114 1.31 15.75 48.86
CA SER A 114 0.48 14.86 49.69
C SER A 114 -0.85 14.45 49.04
N ARG A 115 -1.20 15.07 47.91
CA ARG A 115 -2.41 14.81 47.10
C ARG A 115 -2.12 13.93 45.88
N ALA A 116 -0.85 13.80 45.49
CA ALA A 116 -0.43 12.95 44.38
C ALA A 116 -0.72 11.47 44.69
N GLN A 117 -1.46 10.80 43.81
CA GLN A 117 -1.89 9.41 44.04
C GLN A 117 -0.70 8.44 44.12
N GLN A 118 0.33 8.67 43.28
CA GLN A 118 1.57 7.89 43.23
C GLN A 118 2.43 8.03 44.51
N ASN A 119 2.26 9.10 45.30
CA ASN A 119 3.06 9.31 46.49
C ASN A 119 2.63 8.33 47.61
N LEU A 120 3.46 7.34 47.93
CA LEU A 120 3.20 6.38 49.01
C LEU A 120 3.00 7.05 50.38
N ASN A 121 3.62 8.21 50.61
CA ASN A 121 3.50 8.99 51.85
C ASN A 121 2.37 10.05 51.81
N GLY A 122 1.59 10.09 50.73
CA GLY A 122 0.48 11.02 50.56
C GLY A 122 -0.69 10.69 51.48
N LYS A 123 -1.22 11.70 52.17
CA LYS A 123 -2.32 11.55 53.15
C LYS A 123 -3.71 11.83 52.58
N ASN A 124 -3.82 12.57 51.47
CA ASN A 124 -5.08 13.09 50.92
C ASN A 124 -5.27 12.75 49.44
N LYS A 125 -5.12 11.47 49.07
CA LYS A 125 -5.07 11.02 47.66
C LYS A 125 -6.38 11.22 46.87
N ASN A 126 -7.51 11.30 47.55
CA ASN A 126 -8.83 11.45 46.90
C ASN A 126 -9.26 12.93 46.74
N ILE A 127 -8.52 13.88 47.29
CA ILE A 127 -8.98 15.28 47.38
C ILE A 127 -9.07 15.97 46.01
N LEU A 128 -8.32 15.51 45.00
CA LEU A 128 -8.41 16.04 43.64
C LEU A 128 -9.77 15.73 43.00
N PHE A 129 -10.39 14.60 43.38
CA PHE A 129 -11.76 14.27 42.98
C PHE A 129 -12.77 15.25 43.59
N ASP A 130 -12.63 15.56 44.88
CA ASP A 130 -13.51 16.52 45.55
C ASP A 130 -13.40 17.93 44.94
N ILE A 131 -12.18 18.37 44.60
CA ILE A 131 -11.92 19.66 43.95
C ILE A 131 -12.59 19.72 42.57
N ALA A 132 -12.46 18.65 41.77
CA ALA A 132 -13.12 18.57 40.48
C ALA A 132 -14.65 18.58 40.64
N LEU A 133 -15.19 17.81 41.57
CA LEU A 133 -16.63 17.74 41.83
C LEU A 133 -17.20 19.08 42.30
N GLU A 134 -16.46 19.86 43.10
CA GLU A 134 -16.85 21.21 43.50
C GLU A 134 -16.98 22.14 42.28
N ALA A 135 -16.02 22.12 41.37
CA ALA A 135 -16.05 22.93 40.15
C ALA A 135 -17.21 22.53 39.22
N ILE A 136 -17.43 21.23 39.02
CA ILE A 136 -18.52 20.68 38.20
C ILE A 136 -19.88 21.13 38.72
N ARG A 137 -20.12 21.04 40.04
CA ARG A 137 -21.40 21.40 40.67
C ARG A 137 -21.77 22.87 40.48
N SER A 138 -20.79 23.74 40.23
CA SER A 138 -21.06 25.15 39.94
C SER A 138 -21.53 25.40 38.51
N GLU A 139 -21.08 24.59 37.55
CA GLU A 139 -21.35 24.78 36.12
C GLU A 139 -22.54 23.93 35.63
N PHE A 140 -22.63 22.68 36.08
CA PHE A 140 -23.61 21.70 35.60
C PHE A 140 -24.73 21.48 36.61
N GLN A 141 -25.94 21.96 36.26
CA GLN A 141 -27.14 21.94 37.11
C GLN A 141 -28.20 20.92 36.66
N GLU A 142 -27.94 20.15 35.60
CA GLU A 142 -28.89 19.15 35.10
C GLU A 142 -29.11 18.01 36.10
N GLU A 143 -30.23 17.29 35.95
CA GLU A 143 -30.58 16.15 36.81
C GLU A 143 -29.56 15.00 36.71
N ARG A 144 -28.87 14.89 35.56
CA ARG A 144 -27.87 13.85 35.32
C ARG A 144 -26.69 14.38 34.51
N ASN A 145 -25.49 14.28 35.08
CA ASN A 145 -24.25 14.79 34.47
C ASN A 145 -23.18 13.69 34.42
N TYR A 146 -22.77 13.33 33.21
CA TYR A 146 -21.56 12.53 32.96
C TYR A 146 -20.43 13.48 32.60
N VAL A 147 -19.31 13.42 33.32
CA VAL A 147 -18.22 14.39 33.15
C VAL A 147 -16.87 13.68 33.16
N ALA A 148 -16.07 13.91 32.13
CA ALA A 148 -14.66 13.55 32.10
C ALA A 148 -13.83 14.82 32.34
N VAL A 149 -12.99 14.82 33.37
CA VAL A 149 -12.19 16.00 33.76
C VAL A 149 -10.70 15.72 33.56
N LEU A 150 -10.07 16.57 32.77
CA LEU A 150 -8.63 16.65 32.64
C LEU A 150 -8.11 17.75 33.57
N LEU A 151 -7.30 17.40 34.55
CA LEU A 151 -6.60 18.35 35.43
C LEU A 151 -5.41 18.92 34.64
N LEU A 152 -5.53 20.16 34.15
CA LEU A 152 -4.49 20.76 33.30
C LEU A 152 -3.18 21.00 34.04
N ASP A 153 -3.28 21.37 35.31
CA ASP A 153 -2.15 21.73 36.16
C ASP A 153 -1.41 20.52 36.74
N SER A 154 -1.49 19.32 36.14
CA SER A 154 -0.55 18.25 36.49
C SER A 154 0.88 18.67 36.17
N HIS A 155 1.84 18.23 36.98
CA HIS A 155 3.25 18.55 36.78
C HIS A 155 4.16 17.41 37.25
N TYR A 156 5.13 17.07 36.42
CA TYR A 156 6.14 16.07 36.66
C TYR A 156 7.47 16.73 37.07
N GLU A 157 7.92 16.40 38.28
CA GLU A 157 9.21 16.84 38.82
C GLU A 157 9.76 15.75 39.74
N ASP A 158 11.06 15.47 39.68
CA ASP A 158 11.76 14.50 40.55
C ASP A 158 11.09 13.11 40.66
N ASN A 159 10.70 12.52 39.53
CA ASN A 159 9.99 11.23 39.45
C ASN A 159 8.63 11.21 40.16
N LEU A 160 8.01 12.37 40.41
CA LEU A 160 6.68 12.47 41.01
C LEU A 160 5.75 13.29 40.14
N ILE A 161 4.59 12.73 39.80
CA ILE A 161 3.53 13.45 39.09
C ILE A 161 2.58 14.05 40.13
N THR A 162 2.61 15.36 40.25
CA THR A 162 1.71 16.15 41.10
C THR A 162 0.50 16.66 40.33
N GLY A 163 -0.58 17.02 41.03
CA GLY A 163 -1.81 17.48 40.38
C GLY A 163 -2.47 16.41 39.50
N HIS A 164 -2.16 15.14 39.73
CA HIS A 164 -2.68 13.99 39.01
C HIS A 164 -3.34 13.00 39.98
N ALA A 165 -4.54 12.55 39.59
CA ALA A 165 -5.20 11.37 40.10
C ALA A 165 -6.00 10.74 38.95
N THR A 166 -6.11 9.42 38.98
CA THR A 166 -6.89 8.58 38.06
C THR A 166 -7.96 7.91 38.90
N LEU A 167 -9.17 8.49 38.85
CA LEU A 167 -10.31 8.09 39.69
C LEU A 167 -11.63 8.32 38.94
N GLY A 168 -12.50 7.32 39.01
CA GLY A 168 -13.79 7.29 38.36
C GLY A 168 -14.85 6.82 39.34
N SER A 169 -15.96 7.55 39.39
CA SER A 169 -17.10 7.19 40.23
C SER A 169 -18.39 7.55 39.53
N GLY A 170 -19.30 6.59 39.47
CA GLY A 170 -20.62 6.75 38.89
C GLY A 170 -21.55 5.62 39.30
N SER A 171 -22.84 5.92 39.36
CA SER A 171 -23.93 4.94 39.57
C SER A 171 -25.15 5.43 38.80
N ILE A 172 -26.03 4.55 38.33
CA ILE A 172 -27.19 4.90 37.49
C ILE A 172 -28.16 5.91 38.16
N ASP A 173 -28.05 6.12 39.47
CA ASP A 173 -28.86 7.07 40.25
C ASP A 173 -28.11 8.34 40.73
N ALA A 174 -26.79 8.43 40.54
CA ALA A 174 -25.99 9.59 40.95
C ALA A 174 -26.17 10.83 40.04
N GLN A 175 -26.51 11.99 40.60
CA GLN A 175 -26.60 13.24 39.82
C GLN A 175 -25.30 13.58 39.04
N TYR A 176 -24.14 13.24 39.62
CA TYR A 176 -22.82 13.47 39.01
C TYR A 176 -22.05 12.15 38.92
N SER A 177 -21.71 11.76 37.70
CA SER A 177 -20.80 10.66 37.34
C SER A 177 -19.53 11.26 36.78
N VAL A 178 -18.38 11.07 37.45
CA VAL A 178 -17.15 11.80 37.15
C VAL A 178 -15.98 10.83 36.99
N GLY A 179 -15.22 11.00 35.93
CA GLY A 179 -13.87 10.46 35.78
C GLY A 179 -12.86 11.60 35.74
N ILE A 180 -11.77 11.51 36.51
CA ILE A 180 -10.69 12.51 36.52
C ILE A 180 -9.37 11.89 36.08
N PHE A 181 -8.57 12.68 35.36
CA PHE A 181 -7.21 12.31 34.94
C PHE A 181 -6.32 13.55 34.84
N GLY A 182 -5.00 13.38 34.92
CA GLY A 182 -4.04 14.50 34.87
C GLY A 182 -3.43 14.73 33.50
N SER A 183 -3.08 15.96 33.16
CA SER A 183 -2.52 16.35 31.85
C SER A 183 -1.13 15.77 31.52
N HIS A 184 -0.48 15.09 32.45
CA HIS A 184 0.90 14.61 32.33
C HIS A 184 1.20 13.70 31.12
N ASN A 185 0.21 13.05 30.49
CA ASN A 185 0.40 12.27 29.26
C ASN A 185 0.10 13.05 27.97
N LEU A 186 -0.41 14.28 28.06
CA LEU A 186 -0.86 15.03 26.88
C LEU A 186 0.25 15.25 25.86
N PHE A 187 1.52 15.32 26.28
CA PHE A 187 2.67 15.43 25.37
C PHE A 187 2.66 14.37 24.26
N SER A 188 2.11 13.17 24.56
CA SER A 188 2.07 12.04 23.63
C SER A 188 0.77 11.91 22.81
N TRP A 189 -0.28 12.66 23.17
CA TRP A 189 -1.60 12.52 22.54
C TRP A 189 -1.67 13.22 21.18
N PRO A 190 -2.44 12.66 20.22
CA PRO A 190 -2.67 13.29 18.94
C PRO A 190 -3.50 14.59 19.10
N ALA A 191 -3.16 15.63 18.34
CA ALA A 191 -3.93 16.88 18.32
C ALA A 191 -4.94 16.92 17.16
N THR A 192 -4.64 16.21 16.06
CA THR A 192 -5.52 16.04 14.89
C THR A 192 -5.59 14.56 14.45
N LEU A 193 -6.52 14.22 13.56
CA LEU A 193 -6.70 12.87 13.02
C LEU A 193 -5.44 12.38 12.29
N GLU A 194 -4.71 13.30 11.65
CA GLU A 194 -3.45 13.00 10.98
C GLU A 194 -2.35 12.57 11.96
N ASP A 195 -2.41 13.03 13.22
CA ASP A 195 -1.45 12.67 14.27
C ASP A 195 -1.72 11.29 14.91
N VAL A 196 -2.90 10.69 14.70
CA VAL A 196 -3.32 9.46 15.41
C VAL A 196 -2.33 8.31 15.19
N ILE A 197 -2.00 8.01 13.94
CA ILE A 197 -1.04 6.95 13.61
C ILE A 197 0.37 7.34 14.09
N PRO A 198 0.93 8.52 13.73
CA PRO A 198 2.23 8.97 14.23
C PRO A 198 2.40 8.87 15.75
N CYS A 199 1.41 9.30 16.54
CA CYS A 199 1.44 9.21 18.00
C CYS A 199 1.44 7.76 18.49
N PHE A 200 0.61 6.89 17.92
CA PHE A 200 0.55 5.47 18.27
C PHE A 200 1.75 4.65 17.76
N THR A 201 2.60 5.22 16.91
CA THR A 201 3.81 4.57 16.40
C THR A 201 5.12 5.28 16.76
N ASN A 202 5.08 6.24 17.69
CA ASN A 202 6.27 6.99 18.07
C ASN A 202 7.15 6.22 19.07
N GLU A 203 8.24 5.64 18.58
CA GLU A 203 9.22 4.85 19.35
C GLU A 203 10.27 5.68 20.12
N ARG A 204 10.16 7.01 20.12
CA ARG A 204 11.07 7.88 20.88
C ARG A 204 10.94 7.60 22.38
N ASP A 205 12.07 7.63 23.08
CA ASP A 205 12.11 7.64 24.54
C ASP A 205 11.49 8.91 25.10
N VAL A 206 10.69 8.78 26.16
CA VAL A 206 10.17 9.93 26.89
C VAL A 206 11.31 10.63 27.61
N ASP A 207 11.43 11.94 27.38
CA ASP A 207 12.43 12.76 28.06
C ASP A 207 12.01 13.00 29.50
N THR A 208 12.54 12.17 30.40
CA THR A 208 12.29 12.21 31.84
C THR A 208 12.85 13.45 32.55
N LYS A 209 13.44 14.41 31.82
CA LYS A 209 13.72 15.75 32.35
C LYS A 209 12.50 16.66 32.31
N HIS A 210 11.54 16.37 31.43
CA HIS A 210 10.40 17.25 31.16
C HIS A 210 9.06 16.55 31.36
N CYS A 211 8.96 15.24 31.10
CA CYS A 211 7.71 14.49 31.08
C CYS A 211 7.83 13.19 31.88
N GLY A 212 6.71 12.71 32.43
CA GLY A 212 6.64 11.44 33.15
C GLY A 212 5.42 10.62 32.74
N ILE A 213 5.54 9.29 32.84
CA ILE A 213 4.45 8.33 32.61
C ILE A 213 4.12 7.66 33.95
N ASP A 214 2.83 7.53 34.28
CA ASP A 214 2.40 6.68 35.39
C ASP A 214 2.47 5.19 35.00
N ALA A 215 3.21 4.41 35.77
CA ALA A 215 3.33 2.95 35.77
C ALA A 215 4.02 2.26 34.58
N GLU A 216 3.61 2.51 33.32
CA GLU A 216 3.84 1.56 32.22
C GLU A 216 4.62 2.17 31.03
N GLY A 217 5.87 1.72 30.85
CA GLY A 217 6.72 2.02 29.69
C GLY A 217 7.49 3.35 29.75
N ASP A 218 8.38 3.55 28.79
CA ASP A 218 9.28 4.71 28.66
C ASP A 218 9.25 5.31 27.23
N LYS A 219 8.34 4.86 26.37
CA LYS A 219 8.21 5.31 24.97
C LYS A 219 6.98 6.19 24.76
N TYR A 220 7.05 7.12 23.80
CA TYR A 220 5.94 8.01 23.46
C TYR A 220 4.67 7.27 23.06
N TRP A 221 4.77 6.21 22.25
CA TRP A 221 3.60 5.43 21.85
C TRP A 221 2.92 4.72 23.03
N ILE A 222 3.67 4.28 24.04
CA ILE A 222 3.10 3.72 25.27
C ILE A 222 2.44 4.81 26.09
N ALA A 223 3.09 5.96 26.26
CA ALA A 223 2.51 7.11 26.96
C ALA A 223 1.15 7.51 26.37
N CYS A 224 1.02 7.43 25.04
CA CYS A 224 -0.23 7.70 24.32
C CYS A 224 -1.30 6.66 24.64
N ASN A 225 -0.97 5.36 24.56
CA ASN A 225 -1.87 4.26 24.90
C ASN A 225 -2.37 4.34 26.36
N VAL A 226 -1.42 4.43 27.31
CA VAL A 226 -1.70 4.52 28.74
C VAL A 226 -2.58 5.73 29.04
N GLY A 227 -2.22 6.91 28.53
CA GLY A 227 -2.98 8.12 28.79
C GLY A 227 -4.40 8.04 28.24
N LEU A 228 -4.56 7.72 26.95
CA LEU A 228 -5.89 7.65 26.34
C LEU A 228 -6.76 6.57 26.96
N GLY A 229 -6.20 5.39 27.23
CA GLY A 229 -6.98 4.26 27.70
C GLY A 229 -7.25 4.26 29.20
N ALA A 230 -6.35 4.80 30.03
CA ALA A 230 -6.63 5.01 31.46
C ALA A 230 -7.77 6.01 31.67
N VAL A 231 -7.84 7.08 30.86
CA VAL A 231 -8.98 8.01 30.93
C VAL A 231 -10.27 7.31 30.53
N LEU A 232 -10.24 6.48 29.48
CA LEU A 232 -11.41 5.71 29.05
C LEU A 232 -11.85 4.69 30.11
N HIS A 233 -10.93 4.09 30.85
CA HIS A 233 -11.22 3.23 32.00
C HIS A 233 -12.04 3.99 33.05
N GLU A 234 -11.61 5.19 33.44
CA GLU A 234 -12.33 6.01 34.43
C GLU A 234 -13.68 6.52 33.91
N ILE A 235 -13.77 6.85 32.61
CA ILE A 235 -15.04 7.16 31.96
C ILE A 235 -15.97 5.93 32.02
N GLY A 236 -15.44 4.72 31.82
CA GLY A 236 -16.18 3.47 31.98
C GLY A 236 -16.79 3.35 33.38
N HIS A 237 -16.00 3.61 34.43
CA HIS A 237 -16.52 3.65 35.80
C HIS A 237 -17.60 4.73 36.00
N ALA A 238 -17.40 5.93 35.44
CA ALA A 238 -18.41 7.00 35.48
C ALA A 238 -19.72 6.59 34.78
N LEU A 239 -19.63 5.78 33.72
CA LEU A 239 -20.78 5.20 32.99
C LEU A 239 -21.38 3.95 33.66
N GLY A 240 -20.78 3.46 34.75
CA GLY A 240 -21.29 2.34 35.54
C GLY A 240 -20.68 0.97 35.22
N CYS A 241 -19.58 0.91 34.47
CA CYS A 241 -18.85 -0.33 34.21
C CYS A 241 -18.02 -0.76 35.44
N PRO A 242 -18.09 -2.02 35.90
CA PRO A 242 -17.20 -2.56 36.92
C PRO A 242 -15.81 -2.89 36.34
N TYR A 243 -14.88 -3.30 37.20
CA TYR A 243 -13.64 -3.96 36.77
C TYR A 243 -13.97 -5.29 36.08
N GLU A 244 -13.23 -5.61 35.02
CA GLU A 244 -13.38 -6.85 34.25
C GLU A 244 -12.14 -7.75 34.39
N GLN A 245 -12.07 -8.87 33.66
CA GLN A 245 -10.87 -9.74 33.65
C GLN A 245 -9.81 -9.31 32.62
N ASN A 246 -10.22 -8.58 31.58
CA ASN A 246 -9.38 -8.11 30.48
C ASN A 246 -10.00 -6.86 29.81
N GLY A 247 -9.30 -6.26 28.85
CA GLY A 247 -9.74 -5.08 28.10
C GLY A 247 -9.49 -3.74 28.81
N VAL A 248 -10.09 -2.65 28.29
CA VAL A 248 -9.88 -1.29 28.82
C VAL A 248 -10.41 -1.10 30.24
N MET A 249 -11.40 -1.90 30.68
CA MET A 249 -11.85 -1.94 32.08
C MET A 249 -10.88 -2.71 33.01
N MET A 250 -9.70 -3.06 32.49
CA MET A 250 -8.49 -3.53 33.17
C MET A 250 -7.26 -2.84 32.54
N ARG A 251 -6.05 -3.31 32.81
CA ARG A 251 -4.78 -2.73 32.33
C ARG A 251 -4.41 -3.08 30.87
N ASP A 252 -5.33 -3.63 30.08
CA ASP A 252 -5.05 -3.94 28.66
C ASP A 252 -5.09 -2.70 27.76
N TYR A 253 -5.36 -1.52 28.33
CA TYR A 253 -5.32 -0.25 27.60
C TYR A 253 -3.95 0.09 27.00
N ILE A 254 -2.87 -0.58 27.40
CA ILE A 254 -1.55 -0.47 26.76
C ILE A 254 -1.56 -0.89 25.28
N ARG A 255 -2.59 -1.63 24.86
CA ARG A 255 -2.81 -2.11 23.48
C ARG A 255 -3.95 -1.38 22.77
N LEU A 256 -4.37 -0.21 23.26
CA LEU A 256 -5.48 0.55 22.70
C LEU A 256 -5.25 0.89 21.21
N ASN A 257 -4.00 1.16 20.84
CA ASN A 257 -3.51 1.42 19.49
C ASN A 257 -3.90 0.32 18.49
N ARG A 258 -4.01 -0.95 18.91
CA ARG A 258 -4.44 -2.06 18.03
C ARG A 258 -5.85 -1.86 17.46
N SER A 259 -6.62 -0.92 17.98
CA SER A 259 -7.93 -0.54 17.44
C SER A 259 -7.90 0.53 16.36
N PHE A 260 -6.78 1.22 16.21
CA PHE A 260 -6.60 2.35 15.30
C PHE A 260 -5.46 2.11 14.29
N CYS A 261 -4.51 1.23 14.62
CA CYS A 261 -3.34 0.92 13.81
C CYS A 261 -3.35 -0.52 13.30
N VAL A 262 -2.82 -0.74 12.10
CA VAL A 262 -2.62 -2.08 11.49
C VAL A 262 -1.29 -2.70 11.95
N VAL A 263 -0.34 -1.85 12.35
CA VAL A 263 1.00 -2.24 12.81
C VAL A 263 1.21 -1.71 14.22
N GLU A 264 1.75 -2.55 15.09
CA GLU A 264 2.16 -2.20 16.45
C GLU A 264 3.68 -1.97 16.47
N PRO A 265 4.19 -0.93 17.16
CA PRO A 265 5.63 -0.70 17.28
C PRO A 265 6.31 -1.80 18.11
N PRO A 266 7.61 -2.09 17.86
CA PRO A 266 8.44 -2.96 18.70
C PRO A 266 8.35 -2.54 20.16
N GLY A 267 7.64 -3.36 20.95
CA GLY A 267 7.35 -3.07 22.34
C GLY A 267 8.51 -3.34 23.28
N PRO A 268 8.47 -2.81 24.52
CA PRO A 268 9.34 -3.30 25.58
C PRO A 268 9.19 -4.84 25.67
N PRO A 269 10.23 -5.56 26.12
CA PRO A 269 10.40 -7.01 25.89
C PRO A 269 9.29 -7.93 26.45
N ALA A 270 8.23 -7.37 27.02
CA ALA A 270 7.04 -8.09 27.43
C ALA A 270 5.97 -8.29 26.32
N LEU A 271 6.07 -7.68 25.13
CA LEU A 271 4.87 -7.59 24.28
C LEU A 271 4.94 -8.00 22.81
N ASP A 272 6.11 -8.26 22.21
CA ASP A 272 6.18 -8.64 20.78
C ASP A 272 6.74 -10.03 20.47
N GLY A 273 6.98 -10.84 21.50
CA GLY A 273 7.10 -12.28 21.36
C GLY A 273 5.89 -12.94 22.02
N TYR A 274 5.30 -13.97 21.41
CA TYR A 274 4.46 -14.91 22.14
C TYR A 274 5.35 -15.78 23.04
N GLY A 275 6.01 -15.15 24.01
CA GLY A 275 6.88 -15.76 24.98
C GLY A 275 6.69 -15.14 26.37
N ILE A 276 6.98 -15.93 27.39
CA ILE A 276 6.84 -15.54 28.80
C ILE A 276 8.18 -14.96 29.24
N LEU A 277 8.21 -13.68 29.64
CA LEU A 277 9.39 -13.02 30.23
C LEU A 277 9.23 -12.97 31.76
N LEU A 278 10.17 -13.57 32.49
CA LEU A 278 10.27 -13.47 33.95
C LEU A 278 11.48 -12.60 34.32
N LYS A 279 11.26 -11.49 35.04
CA LYS A 279 12.31 -10.65 35.64
C LYS A 279 12.01 -10.43 37.12
N SER A 280 13.04 -10.48 37.96
CA SER A 280 13.02 -9.84 39.29
C SER A 280 14.11 -8.81 39.38
N THR A 281 13.83 -7.78 40.18
CA THR A 281 14.63 -6.57 40.31
C THR A 281 15.97 -6.76 41.00
N ASN A 282 16.25 -7.86 41.71
CA ASN A 282 17.49 -8.00 42.49
C ASN A 282 18.15 -9.40 42.45
N GLY A 283 18.03 -10.09 41.32
CA GLY A 283 18.83 -11.28 41.00
C GLY A 283 17.96 -12.48 40.74
N ILE A 284 17.54 -12.68 39.48
CA ILE A 284 16.77 -13.85 39.08
C ILE A 284 17.13 -14.34 37.69
N LEU A 285 17.07 -15.66 37.63
CA LEU A 285 16.91 -16.53 36.48
C LEU A 285 15.81 -16.08 35.50
N ALA A 286 16.20 -15.64 34.30
CA ALA A 286 15.27 -15.47 33.19
C ALA A 286 15.06 -16.81 32.47
N ILE A 287 13.81 -17.25 32.33
CA ILE A 287 13.42 -18.37 31.45
C ILE A 287 12.46 -17.82 30.41
N GLU A 288 12.86 -17.87 29.15
CA GLU A 288 12.04 -17.47 28.01
C GLU A 288 11.64 -18.71 27.21
N PHE A 289 10.35 -18.89 26.94
CA PHE A 289 9.85 -19.91 26.02
C PHE A 289 9.25 -19.23 24.79
N TYR A 290 9.66 -19.66 23.59
CA TYR A 290 9.11 -19.16 22.32
C TYR A 290 8.19 -20.20 21.66
N LEU A 291 7.16 -19.74 20.96
CA LEU A 291 6.53 -20.48 19.86
C LEU A 291 6.85 -19.73 18.56
N GLU A 292 7.62 -20.36 17.68
CA GLU A 292 8.25 -19.64 16.57
C GLU A 292 7.33 -19.43 15.35
N HIS A 293 7.37 -18.19 14.84
CA HIS A 293 7.35 -17.87 13.41
C HIS A 293 8.83 -17.81 12.92
N ASP A 294 9.36 -18.94 12.43
CA ASP A 294 10.49 -19.13 11.49
C ASP A 294 11.84 -18.40 11.67
N LYS A 295 12.37 -18.13 12.87
CA LYS A 295 13.82 -17.91 13.07
C LYS A 295 14.33 -18.39 14.44
N VAL A 296 15.11 -19.47 14.39
CA VAL A 296 15.99 -20.10 15.41
C VAL A 296 15.97 -19.47 16.81
N ALA A 297 15.59 -20.28 17.82
CA ALA A 297 15.63 -19.93 19.23
C ALA A 297 17.02 -19.44 19.69
N LYS A 298 17.03 -18.39 20.53
CA LYS A 298 18.21 -17.92 21.26
C LYS A 298 17.84 -17.75 22.73
N SER A 299 18.69 -18.24 23.62
CA SER A 299 18.56 -18.05 25.07
C SER A 299 19.76 -17.27 25.58
N TRP A 300 19.55 -16.33 26.50
CA TRP A 300 20.65 -15.69 27.24
C TRP A 300 20.41 -15.84 28.74
N ILE A 301 21.45 -16.23 29.47
CA ILE A 301 21.48 -16.24 30.93
C ILE A 301 22.48 -15.16 31.35
N ASP A 302 22.03 -14.21 32.18
CA ASP A 302 22.93 -13.22 32.76
C ASP A 302 23.30 -13.64 34.19
N TYR A 303 24.59 -13.90 34.40
CA TYR A 303 25.24 -13.81 35.70
C TYR A 303 26.43 -12.87 35.50
N LEU A 304 26.45 -11.76 36.22
CA LEU A 304 27.64 -10.94 36.40
C LEU A 304 28.73 -11.82 37.06
N GLU A 305 29.52 -12.50 36.23
CA GLU A 305 30.98 -12.72 36.41
C GLU A 305 31.65 -13.61 35.34
N ASN A 306 30.95 -14.17 34.33
CA ASN A 306 31.61 -14.90 33.22
C ASN A 306 30.78 -14.87 31.91
N PRO A 307 31.40 -15.07 30.72
CA PRO A 307 30.72 -14.91 29.43
C PRO A 307 29.60 -15.95 29.23
N PRO A 308 28.54 -15.60 28.45
CA PRO A 308 27.30 -16.37 28.36
C PRO A 308 27.47 -17.73 27.66
N ALA A 309 26.78 -18.75 28.17
CA ALA A 309 26.56 -20.03 27.47
C ALA A 309 25.13 -20.05 26.89
N GLU A 310 25.01 -20.22 25.57
CA GLU A 310 23.75 -20.28 24.81
C GLU A 310 23.23 -21.74 24.75
N VAL A 311 21.95 -21.99 25.08
CA VAL A 311 21.32 -23.32 25.00
C VAL A 311 19.91 -23.23 24.40
N ILE A 312 19.74 -23.84 23.22
CA ILE A 312 18.52 -23.76 22.39
C ILE A 312 17.66 -25.02 22.62
N LEU A 313 16.37 -24.86 22.95
CA LEU A 313 15.40 -25.97 23.05
C LEU A 313 14.31 -25.87 21.97
N TRP A 314 14.13 -26.93 21.18
CA TRP A 314 13.21 -26.97 20.04
C TRP A 314 11.80 -27.46 20.41
N LYS A 315 10.80 -27.08 19.61
CA LYS A 315 9.39 -27.49 19.78
C LYS A 315 9.21 -29.01 19.71
N GLU A 316 9.99 -29.69 18.89
CA GLU A 316 10.01 -31.15 18.81
C GLU A 316 10.55 -31.78 20.10
N GLU A 317 11.51 -31.14 20.77
CA GLU A 317 12.14 -31.63 22.00
C GLU A 317 11.22 -31.49 23.21
N LEU A 318 10.53 -30.35 23.37
CA LEU A 318 9.50 -30.13 24.41
C LEU A 318 8.30 -31.07 24.27
N ARG A 319 8.01 -31.54 23.05
CA ARG A 319 6.97 -32.56 22.78
C ARG A 319 7.48 -34.00 22.93
N SER A 320 8.80 -34.18 23.05
CA SER A 320 9.43 -35.48 23.24
C SER A 320 9.83 -35.67 24.70
N ARG A 321 8.94 -36.26 25.50
CA ARG A 321 9.20 -36.85 26.84
C ARG A 321 10.29 -36.13 27.65
N VAL A 322 9.97 -34.94 28.15
CA VAL A 322 10.83 -34.17 29.04
C VAL A 322 10.45 -34.53 30.49
N ASN A 323 11.38 -35.03 31.29
CA ASN A 323 11.19 -35.08 32.74
C ASN A 323 11.77 -33.79 33.33
N GLY A 324 11.22 -33.28 34.43
CA GLY A 324 11.76 -32.09 35.09
C GLY A 324 12.07 -32.33 36.57
N GLU A 325 12.94 -31.50 37.13
CA GLU A 325 13.19 -31.40 38.58
C GLU A 325 13.11 -29.93 38.97
N VAL A 326 12.33 -29.62 40.02
CA VAL A 326 12.17 -28.27 40.56
C VAL A 326 12.99 -28.16 41.85
N HIS A 327 13.87 -27.17 41.92
CA HIS A 327 14.70 -26.87 43.08
C HIS A 327 14.11 -25.68 43.82
N SER A 328 13.62 -25.88 45.04
CA SER A 328 12.97 -24.81 45.81
C SER A 328 13.18 -24.91 47.32
N GLY A 329 13.19 -23.75 48.00
CA GLY A 329 13.26 -23.61 49.45
C GLY A 329 12.26 -22.57 49.97
N LEU A 330 12.77 -21.45 50.49
CA LEU A 330 11.94 -20.27 50.85
C LEU A 330 11.50 -19.46 49.61
N ALA A 331 12.05 -19.79 48.44
CA ALA A 331 11.72 -19.27 47.12
C ALA A 331 12.15 -20.32 46.06
N LEU A 332 11.88 -20.08 44.78
CA LEU A 332 12.36 -20.92 43.68
C LEU A 332 13.88 -20.72 43.45
N ASP A 333 14.66 -21.80 43.53
CA ASP A 333 16.12 -21.79 43.34
C ASP A 333 16.53 -22.20 41.91
N GLY A 334 15.81 -23.15 41.32
CA GLY A 334 16.07 -23.62 39.96
C GLY A 334 15.04 -24.60 39.41
N LEU A 335 15.13 -24.87 38.11
CA LEU A 335 14.23 -25.73 37.34
C LEU A 335 15.06 -26.45 36.28
N GLU A 336 15.16 -27.77 36.37
CA GLU A 336 15.93 -28.59 35.43
C GLU A 336 15.01 -29.41 34.54
N PHE A 337 15.30 -29.46 33.24
CA PHE A 337 14.60 -30.30 32.28
C PHE A 337 15.56 -31.31 31.65
N PHE A 338 15.18 -32.58 31.70
CA PHE A 338 15.93 -33.69 31.13
C PHE A 338 15.31 -34.06 29.77
N THR A 339 16.03 -33.79 28.68
CA THR A 339 15.71 -34.28 27.33
C THR A 339 16.48 -35.59 27.08
N LYS A 340 16.27 -36.22 25.92
CA LYS A 340 16.98 -37.47 25.56
C LYS A 340 18.48 -37.27 25.33
N GLU A 341 18.90 -36.06 24.96
CA GLU A 341 20.26 -35.78 24.52
C GLU A 341 21.02 -34.85 25.49
N HIS A 342 20.33 -34.09 26.34
CA HIS A 342 20.94 -33.14 27.28
C HIS A 342 20.04 -32.78 28.48
N SER A 343 20.63 -32.26 29.56
CA SER A 343 19.89 -31.68 30.70
C SER A 343 20.03 -30.15 30.69
N VAL A 344 18.94 -29.42 30.82
CA VAL A 344 18.92 -27.95 30.87
C VAL A 344 18.46 -27.49 32.25
N LEU A 345 19.42 -27.05 33.07
CA LEU A 345 19.16 -26.42 34.37
C LEU A 345 19.00 -24.91 34.19
N PHE A 346 17.84 -24.41 34.57
CA PHE A 346 17.59 -23.00 34.77
C PHE A 346 17.77 -22.69 36.27
N GLY A 347 18.77 -21.90 36.65
CA GLY A 347 18.97 -21.47 38.04
C GLY A 347 20.07 -22.23 38.73
N LYS A 348 19.92 -22.50 40.02
CA LYS A 348 20.86 -23.30 40.81
C LYS A 348 20.15 -24.52 41.37
N ARG A 349 20.89 -25.60 41.60
CA ARG A 349 20.43 -26.73 42.43
C ARG A 349 20.49 -26.34 43.92
N GLY A 350 19.78 -25.27 44.27
CA GLY A 350 19.57 -24.79 45.65
C GLY A 350 18.31 -25.40 46.25
N GLY A 351 18.09 -25.21 47.54
CA GLY A 351 16.88 -25.74 48.20
C GLY A 351 16.78 -27.27 48.11
N SER A 352 15.53 -27.78 48.16
CA SER A 352 15.23 -29.21 48.02
C SER A 352 14.81 -29.53 46.58
N PRO A 353 15.26 -30.66 46.01
CA PRO A 353 14.83 -31.12 44.69
C PRO A 353 13.45 -31.79 44.72
N HIS A 354 12.64 -31.55 43.70
CA HIS A 354 11.31 -32.10 43.52
C HIS A 354 11.11 -32.61 42.10
N ASP A 355 10.94 -33.92 41.93
CA ASP A 355 10.74 -34.54 40.62
C ASP A 355 9.35 -34.22 40.04
N PHE A 356 9.32 -33.83 38.77
CA PHE A 356 8.12 -33.66 37.98
C PHE A 356 8.14 -34.58 36.73
N PRO A 357 7.61 -35.81 36.84
CA PRO A 357 7.55 -36.74 35.72
C PRO A 357 6.36 -36.43 34.78
N MET A 358 6.63 -36.36 33.48
CA MET A 358 5.61 -36.18 32.44
C MET A 358 5.22 -37.50 31.76
N GLU A 359 3.93 -37.67 31.48
CA GLU A 359 3.40 -38.84 30.77
C GLU A 359 3.57 -38.73 29.24
N ASN A 360 3.38 -39.84 28.52
CA ASN A 360 3.39 -39.81 27.05
C ASN A 360 2.28 -38.91 26.49
N GLY A 361 2.65 -37.97 25.62
CA GLY A 361 1.74 -36.97 25.04
C GLY A 361 1.32 -35.87 26.03
N GLU A 362 1.95 -35.81 27.20
CA GLU A 362 1.85 -34.68 28.12
C GLU A 362 2.86 -33.60 27.74
N PHE A 363 2.42 -32.34 27.71
CA PHE A 363 3.25 -31.18 27.41
C PHE A 363 2.83 -29.98 28.27
N ILE A 364 3.78 -29.11 28.57
CA ILE A 364 3.57 -27.93 29.40
C ILE A 364 2.70 -26.90 28.62
N GLN A 365 1.64 -26.43 29.26
CA GLN A 365 0.73 -25.38 28.79
C GLN A 365 0.97 -24.03 29.48
N GLY A 366 1.67 -24.01 30.61
CA GLY A 366 1.95 -22.79 31.35
C GLY A 366 2.45 -23.04 32.76
N PHE A 367 2.51 -21.98 33.55
CA PHE A 367 2.90 -22.01 34.95
C PHE A 367 1.97 -21.13 35.80
N GLY A 368 1.67 -21.57 37.02
CA GLY A 368 1.24 -20.67 38.09
C GLY A 368 2.48 -20.14 38.80
N VAL A 369 2.51 -18.86 39.15
CA VAL A 369 3.66 -18.24 39.83
C VAL A 369 3.17 -17.35 40.96
N GLN A 370 3.76 -17.47 42.14
CA GLN A 370 3.63 -16.50 43.23
C GLN A 370 4.86 -15.58 43.18
N SER A 371 4.65 -14.28 42.98
CA SER A 371 5.77 -13.35 42.77
C SER A 371 5.62 -12.04 43.54
N GLY A 372 6.70 -11.66 44.22
CA GLY A 372 6.89 -10.37 44.88
C GLY A 372 8.27 -9.79 44.57
N VAL A 373 9.17 -9.80 45.56
CA VAL A 373 10.59 -9.44 45.34
C VAL A 373 11.35 -10.60 44.69
N TRP A 374 10.92 -11.84 44.95
CA TRP A 374 11.43 -13.09 44.37
C TRP A 374 10.30 -13.86 43.66
N ILE A 375 10.64 -14.99 43.01
CA ILE A 375 9.64 -16.01 42.66
C ILE A 375 9.48 -16.89 43.89
N ASP A 376 8.42 -16.63 44.66
CA ASP A 376 8.19 -17.27 45.96
C ASP A 376 7.71 -18.71 45.79
N ALA A 377 6.86 -18.98 44.79
CA ALA A 377 6.46 -20.34 44.41
C ALA A 377 6.14 -20.51 42.92
N VAL A 378 6.26 -21.73 42.41
CA VAL A 378 5.88 -22.10 41.02
C VAL A 378 5.03 -23.36 40.98
N GLN A 379 4.06 -23.39 40.07
CA GLN A 379 3.26 -24.54 39.72
C GLN A 379 3.39 -24.80 38.22
N ILE A 380 3.64 -26.04 37.82
CA ILE A 380 3.71 -26.45 36.41
C ILE A 380 2.31 -26.84 35.94
N ILE A 381 1.84 -26.25 34.85
CA ILE A 381 0.54 -26.53 34.22
C ILE A 381 0.80 -27.24 32.90
N THR A 382 0.25 -28.44 32.73
CA THR A 382 0.34 -29.21 31.48
C THR A 382 -1.04 -29.36 30.84
N ASN A 383 -1.08 -29.92 29.63
CA ASN A 383 -2.32 -30.28 28.94
C ASN A 383 -3.11 -31.40 29.64
N LYS A 384 -2.56 -32.05 30.68
CA LYS A 384 -3.22 -33.14 31.40
C LYS A 384 -3.38 -32.91 32.89
N LYS A 385 -2.44 -32.22 33.55
CA LYS A 385 -2.44 -32.02 35.00
C LYS A 385 -1.80 -30.69 35.39
N ARG A 386 -1.98 -30.33 36.66
CA ARG A 386 -1.24 -29.26 37.34
C ARG A 386 -0.40 -29.91 38.42
N SER A 387 0.85 -29.49 38.57
CA SER A 387 1.67 -29.94 39.69
C SER A 387 1.17 -29.35 41.02
N GLU A 388 1.73 -29.82 42.12
CA GLU A 388 1.71 -29.04 43.36
C GLU A 388 2.51 -27.73 43.20
N TRP A 389 2.34 -26.81 44.14
CA TRP A 389 3.16 -25.61 44.21
C TRP A 389 4.50 -25.92 44.87
N PHE A 390 5.59 -25.50 44.24
CA PHE A 390 6.95 -25.66 44.74
C PHE A 390 7.47 -24.29 45.20
N GLY A 391 7.77 -24.14 46.49
CA GLY A 391 8.14 -22.86 47.13
C GLY A 391 7.11 -22.37 48.17
N ASP A 392 7.22 -21.10 48.58
CA ASP A 392 6.31 -20.45 49.55
C ASP A 392 5.07 -19.85 48.86
N ILE A 393 3.93 -20.54 48.98
CA ILE A 393 2.66 -20.13 48.39
C ILE A 393 2.02 -18.90 49.08
N ALA A 394 2.49 -18.53 50.27
CA ALA A 394 1.99 -17.36 51.00
C ALA A 394 2.76 -16.07 50.69
N GLY A 395 3.87 -16.16 49.94
CA GLY A 395 4.66 -15.02 49.46
C GLY A 395 4.14 -14.47 48.14
N GLY A 396 4.28 -13.16 47.92
CA GLY A 396 3.98 -12.53 46.63
C GLY A 396 2.49 -12.43 46.26
N SER A 397 2.24 -12.05 45.00
CA SER A 397 0.91 -12.07 44.36
C SER A 397 0.84 -13.19 43.33
N GLU A 398 -0.36 -13.75 43.14
CA GLU A 398 -0.56 -14.88 42.22
C GLU A 398 -0.66 -14.39 40.77
N TYR A 399 0.13 -15.01 39.91
CA TYR A 399 0.13 -14.82 38.46
C TYR A 399 -0.08 -16.16 37.77
N LYS A 400 -0.84 -16.13 36.68
CA LYS A 400 -1.07 -17.30 35.84
C LYS A 400 -0.50 -17.04 34.45
N LEU A 401 0.52 -17.81 34.10
CA LEU A 401 1.25 -17.71 32.85
C LEU A 401 0.85 -18.89 31.97
N THR A 402 -0.23 -18.74 31.22
CA THR A 402 -0.64 -19.75 30.23
C THR A 402 -0.17 -19.33 28.84
N ILE A 403 0.31 -20.30 28.06
CA ILE A 403 0.40 -20.16 26.61
C ILE A 403 -1.01 -19.77 26.12
N PRO A 404 -1.22 -18.66 25.40
CA PRO A 404 -2.53 -18.29 24.89
C PRO A 404 -3.10 -19.46 24.08
N ASP A 405 -4.32 -19.91 24.40
CA ASP A 405 -4.86 -21.14 23.84
C ASP A 405 -4.81 -21.17 22.31
N HIS A 406 -4.83 -20.02 21.64
CA HIS A 406 -4.57 -19.92 20.22
C HIS A 406 -3.87 -18.59 19.87
N GLY A 407 -2.77 -18.66 19.11
CA GLY A 407 -2.21 -17.53 18.35
C GLY A 407 -3.12 -17.08 17.19
N VAL A 408 -4.42 -16.97 17.45
CA VAL A 408 -5.44 -16.59 16.47
C VAL A 408 -5.76 -15.12 16.71
N ASN A 409 -5.49 -14.29 15.71
CA ASN A 409 -5.99 -12.93 15.64
C ASN A 409 -7.53 -13.00 15.48
N GLN A 410 -8.24 -13.27 16.57
CA GLN A 410 -9.71 -13.40 16.58
C GLN A 410 -10.38 -12.14 16.04
N ARG A 411 -9.71 -10.98 16.13
CA ARG A 411 -10.15 -9.73 15.55
C ARG A 411 -10.15 -9.76 14.03
N PHE A 412 -9.10 -10.27 13.39
CA PHE A 412 -9.04 -10.48 11.93
C PHE A 412 -10.09 -11.49 11.48
N ASP A 413 -10.22 -12.62 12.19
CA ASP A 413 -11.22 -13.64 11.91
C ASP A 413 -12.66 -13.09 12.07
N THR A 414 -12.90 -12.17 13.02
CA THR A 414 -14.19 -11.49 13.22
C THR A 414 -14.43 -10.38 12.18
N LEU A 415 -13.39 -9.62 11.82
CA LEU A 415 -13.45 -8.54 10.82
C LEU A 415 -13.82 -9.11 9.44
N ILE A 416 -13.20 -10.22 9.05
CA ILE A 416 -13.44 -10.87 7.76
C ILE A 416 -14.80 -11.55 7.70
N ARG A 417 -15.38 -11.98 8.84
CA ARG A 417 -16.75 -12.50 8.89
C ARG A 417 -17.83 -11.43 8.70
N ASN A 418 -17.47 -10.15 8.72
CA ASN A 418 -18.41 -9.06 8.44
C ASN A 418 -18.73 -9.00 6.94
N MET A 419 -20.03 -8.92 6.58
CA MET A 419 -20.51 -9.01 5.18
C MET A 419 -19.78 -8.08 4.21
N GLY A 420 -19.33 -6.90 4.65
CA GLY A 420 -18.65 -5.93 3.77
C GLY A 420 -17.26 -6.37 3.29
N TYR A 421 -16.54 -7.21 4.05
CA TYR A 421 -15.17 -7.62 3.73
C TYR A 421 -15.07 -9.01 3.09
N ALA A 422 -16.08 -9.87 3.29
CA ALA A 422 -16.10 -11.21 2.71
C ALA A 422 -16.62 -11.27 1.26
N GLN A 423 -17.40 -10.27 0.81
CA GLN A 423 -18.04 -10.29 -0.50
C GLN A 423 -17.06 -10.30 -1.68
N SER A 424 -15.93 -9.61 -1.55
CA SER A 424 -14.89 -9.55 -2.59
C SER A 424 -13.53 -9.81 -1.98
N ILE A 425 -12.96 -10.98 -2.28
CA ILE A 425 -11.66 -11.39 -1.72
C ILE A 425 -10.63 -11.40 -2.85
N GLU A 426 -9.53 -10.68 -2.62
CA GLU A 426 -8.38 -10.62 -3.50
C GLU A 426 -7.16 -11.28 -2.85
N LEU A 427 -6.69 -12.36 -3.48
CA LEU A 427 -5.60 -13.23 -3.04
C LEU A 427 -4.51 -13.25 -4.12
N ILE A 428 -3.95 -12.08 -4.38
CA ILE A 428 -2.87 -11.85 -5.33
C ILE A 428 -1.60 -11.49 -4.56
N GLN A 429 -0.44 -11.97 -5.02
CA GLN A 429 0.83 -11.50 -4.52
C GLN A 429 1.07 -10.05 -5.00
N PRO A 430 1.50 -9.11 -4.13
CA PRO A 430 1.94 -7.80 -4.60
C PRO A 430 3.12 -8.00 -5.58
N THR A 431 2.88 -7.70 -6.85
CA THR A 431 3.82 -7.93 -7.96
C THR A 431 5.10 -7.11 -7.76
N SER A 432 6.16 -7.78 -7.28
CA SER A 432 7.55 -7.34 -7.42
C SER A 432 8.17 -8.12 -8.57
N ASP A 433 8.69 -7.41 -9.58
CA ASP A 433 9.13 -8.02 -10.85
C ASP A 433 10.41 -8.88 -10.75
N HIS A 434 10.95 -9.14 -9.55
CA HIS A 434 12.30 -9.70 -9.43
C HIS A 434 12.53 -10.91 -8.51
N ASP A 435 11.54 -11.53 -7.89
CA ASP A 435 11.78 -12.81 -7.18
C ASP A 435 10.77 -13.91 -7.51
N LYS A 436 11.24 -14.93 -8.23
CA LYS A 436 10.48 -16.17 -8.53
C LYS A 436 10.34 -17.12 -7.33
N THR A 437 10.73 -16.70 -6.13
CA THR A 437 10.79 -17.57 -4.93
C THR A 437 9.81 -17.19 -3.84
N SER A 438 9.05 -16.10 -3.97
CA SER A 438 8.18 -15.63 -2.89
C SER A 438 6.70 -15.73 -3.22
N CYS A 439 6.20 -16.89 -3.69
CA CYS A 439 4.78 -17.22 -3.53
C CYS A 439 4.34 -16.80 -2.12
N LEU A 440 3.20 -16.10 -1.99
CA LEU A 440 2.53 -15.74 -0.72
C LEU A 440 3.04 -16.62 0.43
N ILE A 441 3.70 -16.03 1.43
CA ILE A 441 4.25 -16.72 2.61
C ILE A 441 3.31 -17.88 3.01
N TYR A 442 3.69 -19.12 2.65
CA TYR A 442 2.80 -20.29 2.59
C TYR A 442 1.96 -20.47 3.87
N PRO A 443 2.49 -20.26 5.10
CA PRO A 443 1.72 -20.45 6.33
C PRO A 443 0.49 -19.55 6.49
N ILE A 444 0.55 -18.27 6.07
CA ILE A 444 -0.57 -17.32 6.24
C ILE A 444 -1.67 -17.64 5.24
N PHE A 445 -1.28 -17.89 3.99
CA PHE A 445 -2.21 -18.25 2.93
C PHE A 445 -2.85 -19.61 3.19
N ASP A 446 -2.06 -20.59 3.64
CA ASP A 446 -2.56 -21.93 4.01
C ASP A 446 -3.48 -21.84 5.22
N ARG A 447 -3.18 -21.00 6.22
CA ARG A 447 -4.10 -20.72 7.35
C ARG A 447 -5.40 -20.07 6.88
N PHE A 448 -5.33 -19.05 6.03
CA PHE A 448 -6.52 -18.39 5.50
C PHE A 448 -7.42 -19.40 4.77
N CYS A 449 -6.84 -20.20 3.87
CA CYS A 449 -7.57 -21.24 3.14
C CYS A 449 -8.11 -22.33 4.08
N SER A 450 -7.36 -22.77 5.09
CA SER A 450 -7.78 -23.89 5.96
C SER A 450 -8.73 -23.50 7.11
N HIS A 451 -8.67 -22.28 7.62
CA HIS A 451 -9.38 -21.88 8.85
C HIS A 451 -10.36 -20.72 8.67
N ILE A 452 -10.12 -19.80 7.73
CA ILE A 452 -10.95 -18.59 7.58
C ILE A 452 -11.93 -18.76 6.42
N LEU A 453 -11.42 -19.10 5.25
CA LEU A 453 -12.20 -19.29 4.03
C LEU A 453 -13.34 -20.32 4.16
N PRO A 454 -13.21 -21.47 4.87
CA PRO A 454 -14.33 -22.39 5.07
C PRO A 454 -15.45 -21.83 5.97
N ASN A 455 -15.22 -20.71 6.66
CA ASN A 455 -16.22 -20.06 7.51
C ASN A 455 -16.93 -18.87 6.86
N ILE A 456 -16.49 -18.46 5.66
CA ILE A 456 -17.03 -17.29 4.94
C ILE A 456 -17.39 -17.59 3.48
N HIS A 457 -17.16 -18.82 3.00
CA HIS A 457 -17.28 -19.19 1.59
C HIS A 457 -18.69 -18.92 1.00
N ASP A 458 -19.72 -18.90 1.84
CA ASP A 458 -21.10 -18.60 1.50
C ASP A 458 -21.35 -17.10 1.32
N LEU A 459 -20.53 -16.23 1.92
CA LEU A 459 -20.62 -14.78 1.76
C LEU A 459 -19.89 -14.26 0.51
N VAL A 460 -19.03 -15.07 -0.11
CA VAL A 460 -18.16 -14.63 -1.20
C VAL A 460 -18.91 -14.53 -2.53
N GLU A 461 -18.93 -13.32 -3.10
CA GLU A 461 -19.53 -13.01 -4.40
C GLU A 461 -18.48 -12.81 -5.51
N CYS A 462 -17.27 -12.38 -5.14
CA CYS A 462 -16.14 -12.12 -6.04
C CYS A 462 -14.84 -12.74 -5.49
N LEU A 463 -14.16 -13.53 -6.31
CA LEU A 463 -12.82 -14.07 -6.02
C LEU A 463 -11.82 -13.61 -7.05
N THR A 464 -10.69 -13.13 -6.57
CA THR A 464 -9.52 -12.79 -7.38
C THR A 464 -8.31 -13.55 -6.87
N PHE A 465 -7.62 -14.31 -7.72
CA PHE A 465 -6.42 -15.07 -7.32
C PHE A 465 -5.48 -15.42 -8.48
N GLU A 466 -4.26 -15.82 -8.15
CA GLU A 466 -3.30 -16.41 -9.09
C GLU A 466 -3.63 -17.86 -9.43
N SER A 467 -3.42 -18.26 -10.69
CA SER A 467 -3.71 -19.61 -11.19
C SER A 467 -3.12 -20.74 -10.30
N ILE A 468 -1.89 -20.55 -9.79
CA ILE A 468 -1.21 -21.50 -8.89
C ILE A 468 -1.93 -21.73 -7.56
N SER A 469 -2.73 -20.78 -7.10
CA SER A 469 -3.42 -20.79 -5.81
C SER A 469 -4.84 -21.38 -5.88
N MET A 470 -5.35 -21.65 -7.08
CA MET A 470 -6.72 -22.08 -7.34
C MET A 470 -7.12 -23.35 -6.57
N GLU A 471 -6.29 -24.40 -6.59
CA GLU A 471 -6.66 -25.66 -5.92
C GLU A 471 -6.84 -25.44 -4.42
N ARG A 472 -6.04 -24.57 -3.81
CA ARG A 472 -6.11 -24.26 -2.38
C ARG A 472 -7.37 -23.48 -2.04
N ILE A 473 -7.77 -22.54 -2.89
CA ILE A 473 -8.94 -21.67 -2.65
C ILE A 473 -10.25 -22.42 -2.93
N LEU A 474 -10.33 -23.10 -4.07
CA LEU A 474 -11.58 -23.72 -4.51
C LEU A 474 -11.84 -25.09 -3.90
N SER A 475 -10.84 -25.75 -3.30
CA SER A 475 -11.05 -27.02 -2.58
C SER A 475 -11.62 -26.86 -1.17
N VAL A 476 -11.63 -25.65 -0.64
CA VAL A 476 -11.97 -25.36 0.77
C VAL A 476 -13.47 -25.44 1.07
N GLY A 477 -14.32 -25.19 0.08
CA GLY A 477 -15.77 -25.20 0.28
C GLY A 477 -16.55 -24.98 -1.01
N HIS A 478 -17.86 -25.16 -0.92
CA HIS A 478 -18.78 -24.82 -2.01
C HIS A 478 -19.10 -23.33 -1.93
N TYR A 479 -18.87 -22.57 -2.98
CA TYR A 479 -19.18 -21.14 -3.02
C TYR A 479 -20.55 -20.94 -3.69
N PRO A 480 -21.70 -20.83 -2.99
CA PRO A 480 -23.03 -20.72 -3.62
C PRO A 480 -23.34 -19.34 -4.22
N HIS A 481 -22.73 -18.28 -3.70
CA HIS A 481 -23.01 -16.89 -4.08
C HIS A 481 -21.95 -16.28 -5.01
N LEU A 482 -20.85 -16.97 -5.30
CA LEU A 482 -19.82 -16.52 -6.22
C LEU A 482 -20.43 -16.22 -7.60
N ARG A 483 -20.27 -15.01 -8.11
CA ARG A 483 -20.73 -14.61 -9.46
C ARG A 483 -19.60 -14.04 -10.30
N LYS A 484 -18.57 -13.50 -9.65
CA LYS A 484 -17.42 -12.88 -10.28
C LYS A 484 -16.14 -13.65 -9.97
N LEU A 485 -15.39 -14.00 -11.01
CA LEU A 485 -14.14 -14.74 -10.89
C LEU A 485 -13.04 -14.05 -11.70
N ILE A 486 -11.94 -13.70 -11.04
CA ILE A 486 -10.77 -13.10 -11.66
C ILE A 486 -9.57 -14.02 -11.42
N ILE A 487 -8.99 -14.55 -12.48
CA ILE A 487 -7.79 -15.40 -12.42
C ILE A 487 -6.66 -14.69 -13.14
N ILE A 488 -5.57 -14.46 -12.44
CA ILE A 488 -4.36 -13.85 -13.01
C ILE A 488 -3.24 -14.88 -13.18
N ASN A 489 -2.26 -14.56 -14.03
CA ASN A 489 -1.12 -15.41 -14.36
C ASN A 489 -1.54 -16.82 -14.83
N ILE A 490 -2.49 -16.90 -15.75
CA ILE A 490 -2.96 -18.18 -16.29
C ILE A 490 -1.92 -18.78 -17.23
N GLU A 491 -1.62 -20.06 -16.99
CA GLU A 491 -0.80 -20.89 -17.89
C GLU A 491 -1.70 -21.81 -18.75
N PRO A 492 -1.31 -22.17 -19.99
CA PRO A 492 -2.11 -23.06 -20.84
C PRO A 492 -2.43 -24.41 -20.20
N GLU A 493 -1.48 -24.97 -19.45
CA GLU A 493 -1.64 -26.24 -18.72
C GLU A 493 -2.75 -26.15 -17.67
N PHE A 494 -2.88 -25.00 -17.01
CA PHE A 494 -3.95 -24.73 -16.04
C PHE A 494 -5.33 -24.86 -16.68
N VAL A 495 -5.53 -24.24 -17.85
CA VAL A 495 -6.82 -24.31 -18.56
C VAL A 495 -7.13 -25.74 -18.96
N MET A 496 -6.16 -26.46 -19.50
CA MET A 496 -6.36 -27.86 -19.95
C MET A 496 -6.68 -28.81 -18.80
N ARG A 497 -6.15 -28.53 -17.59
CA ARG A 497 -6.39 -29.34 -16.40
C ARG A 497 -7.74 -29.05 -15.74
N TYR A 498 -8.15 -27.79 -15.67
CA TYR A 498 -9.28 -27.40 -14.83
C TYR A 498 -10.53 -26.97 -15.59
N PHE A 499 -10.41 -26.49 -16.83
CA PHE A 499 -11.54 -26.04 -17.64
C PHE A 499 -12.09 -27.18 -18.52
N ILE A 500 -12.39 -28.31 -17.88
CA ILE A 500 -12.94 -29.52 -18.50
C ILE A 500 -14.15 -29.99 -17.70
N ASP A 501 -15.07 -30.71 -18.34
CA ASP A 501 -16.30 -31.18 -17.69
C ASP A 501 -16.02 -32.18 -16.55
N GLU A 502 -14.93 -32.97 -16.63
CA GLU A 502 -14.53 -33.88 -15.55
C GLU A 502 -13.87 -33.18 -14.35
N SER A 503 -13.64 -31.87 -14.42
CA SER A 503 -13.04 -31.11 -13.33
C SER A 503 -13.94 -31.14 -12.09
N ARG A 504 -13.36 -31.42 -10.91
CA ARG A 504 -14.09 -31.34 -9.63
C ARG A 504 -14.69 -29.95 -9.36
N PHE A 505 -14.14 -28.91 -10.00
CA PHE A 505 -14.60 -27.52 -9.89
C PHE A 505 -15.59 -27.14 -11.00
N ALA A 506 -15.97 -28.07 -11.89
CA ALA A 506 -16.82 -27.75 -13.04
C ALA A 506 -18.17 -27.16 -12.64
N HIS A 507 -18.73 -27.59 -11.50
CA HIS A 507 -19.97 -27.05 -10.96
C HIS A 507 -19.91 -25.54 -10.67
N ILE A 508 -18.74 -25.01 -10.29
CA ILE A 508 -18.53 -23.57 -10.05
C ILE A 508 -18.53 -22.82 -11.39
N PHE A 509 -17.79 -23.32 -12.37
CA PHE A 509 -17.58 -22.62 -13.65
C PHE A 509 -18.80 -22.66 -14.57
N LYS A 510 -19.58 -23.75 -14.54
CA LYS A 510 -20.56 -24.04 -15.59
C LYS A 510 -21.78 -23.12 -15.57
N HIS A 511 -22.36 -22.89 -14.40
CA HIS A 511 -23.69 -22.25 -14.28
C HIS A 511 -23.72 -21.01 -13.38
N GLN A 512 -22.67 -20.77 -12.63
CA GLN A 512 -22.72 -19.81 -11.53
C GLN A 512 -21.99 -18.50 -11.84
N ILE A 513 -20.89 -18.56 -12.57
CA ILE A 513 -20.10 -17.37 -12.90
C ILE A 513 -20.80 -16.55 -14.00
N THR A 514 -21.05 -15.27 -13.72
CA THR A 514 -21.61 -14.30 -14.67
C THR A 514 -20.55 -13.33 -15.19
N HIS A 515 -19.52 -13.03 -14.39
CA HIS A 515 -18.38 -12.20 -14.78
C HIS A 515 -17.08 -12.96 -14.62
N LEU A 516 -16.34 -13.14 -15.71
CA LEU A 516 -15.06 -13.86 -15.75
C LEU A 516 -13.96 -12.95 -16.27
N LYS A 517 -12.87 -12.78 -15.52
CA LYS A 517 -11.67 -12.08 -15.97
C LYS A 517 -10.47 -13.01 -15.93
N LEU A 518 -9.76 -13.11 -17.04
CA LEU A 518 -8.62 -13.98 -17.23
C LEU A 518 -7.41 -13.15 -17.68
N SER A 519 -6.33 -13.20 -16.89
CA SER A 519 -5.09 -12.46 -17.16
C SER A 519 -3.91 -13.41 -17.35
N ILE A 520 -3.09 -13.14 -18.37
CA ILE A 520 -1.91 -13.93 -18.74
C ILE A 520 -0.65 -13.13 -18.43
N ASN A 521 0.43 -13.80 -18.03
CA ASN A 521 1.67 -13.13 -17.60
C ASN A 521 2.50 -12.55 -18.77
N ASP A 522 3.32 -11.52 -18.49
CA ASP A 522 4.13 -10.75 -19.44
C ASP A 522 5.32 -11.60 -20.00
N PRO A 523 5.59 -11.63 -21.32
CA PRO A 523 6.44 -12.64 -21.96
C PRO A 523 7.95 -12.41 -21.90
N GLU A 524 8.50 -11.53 -21.06
CA GLU A 524 9.98 -11.43 -20.97
C GLU A 524 10.63 -12.76 -20.52
N ARG A 525 9.85 -13.73 -20.03
CA ARG A 525 10.37 -14.93 -19.36
C ARG A 525 10.00 -16.29 -19.96
N THR A 526 9.29 -16.38 -21.08
CA THR A 526 9.16 -17.68 -21.79
C THR A 526 9.09 -17.51 -23.30
N GLN A 527 10.06 -18.11 -23.99
CA GLN A 527 10.13 -18.28 -25.45
C GLN A 527 9.00 -19.18 -26.00
N SER A 528 7.97 -19.52 -25.20
CA SER A 528 7.03 -20.62 -25.46
C SER A 528 5.54 -20.29 -25.27
N MET A 529 5.09 -19.04 -25.29
CA MET A 529 3.65 -18.70 -25.20
C MET A 529 3.17 -17.73 -26.29
N VAL A 530 3.14 -18.22 -27.52
CA VAL A 530 2.51 -17.56 -28.68
C VAL A 530 1.23 -18.29 -29.14
N GLU A 531 0.84 -19.39 -28.47
CA GLU A 531 -0.38 -20.13 -28.81
C GLU A 531 -1.23 -20.39 -27.57
N LEU A 532 -2.08 -19.43 -27.22
CA LEU A 532 -3.36 -19.79 -26.60
C LEU A 532 -4.18 -20.42 -27.72
N SER A 533 -3.91 -21.70 -27.95
CA SER A 533 -4.51 -22.46 -29.03
C SER A 533 -6.03 -22.33 -29.00
N THR A 534 -6.66 -22.51 -30.17
CA THR A 534 -8.09 -22.80 -30.34
C THR A 534 -8.70 -23.60 -29.18
N THR A 535 -7.96 -24.56 -28.64
CA THR A 535 -8.34 -25.40 -27.50
C THR A 535 -8.68 -24.62 -26.23
N VAL A 536 -7.89 -23.61 -25.83
CA VAL A 536 -8.12 -22.85 -24.59
C VAL A 536 -9.42 -22.05 -24.67
N PHE A 537 -9.61 -21.30 -25.75
CA PHE A 537 -10.82 -20.53 -25.97
C PHE A 537 -12.04 -21.42 -26.18
N ALA A 538 -11.91 -22.51 -26.93
CA ALA A 538 -13.00 -23.48 -27.07
C ALA A 538 -13.45 -24.02 -25.70
N ARG A 539 -12.50 -24.33 -24.80
CA ARG A 539 -12.81 -24.81 -23.45
C ARG A 539 -13.50 -23.74 -22.60
N ILE A 540 -12.96 -22.52 -22.56
CA ILE A 540 -13.57 -21.39 -21.82
C ILE A 540 -15.00 -21.18 -22.29
N PHE A 541 -15.19 -20.99 -23.60
CA PHE A 541 -16.52 -20.74 -24.10
C PHE A 541 -17.44 -21.96 -23.89
N SER A 542 -16.95 -23.21 -24.00
CA SER A 542 -17.80 -24.43 -23.84
C SER A 542 -18.22 -24.68 -22.40
N MET A 543 -17.35 -24.33 -21.46
CA MET A 543 -17.57 -24.62 -20.06
C MET A 543 -18.47 -23.58 -19.41
N PHE A 544 -18.26 -22.30 -19.70
CA PHE A 544 -18.93 -21.20 -18.99
C PHE A 544 -20.26 -20.84 -19.66
N THR A 545 -21.34 -21.54 -19.30
CA THR A 545 -22.66 -21.38 -19.94
C THR A 545 -23.48 -20.18 -19.45
N SER A 546 -23.07 -19.53 -18.36
CA SER A 546 -23.80 -18.41 -17.72
C SER A 546 -23.05 -17.08 -17.75
N VAL A 547 -21.83 -17.04 -18.31
CA VAL A 547 -21.01 -15.82 -18.36
C VAL A 547 -21.66 -14.80 -19.30
N THR A 548 -21.92 -13.62 -18.78
CA THR A 548 -22.42 -12.45 -19.54
C THR A 548 -21.33 -11.43 -19.78
N GLU A 549 -20.31 -11.37 -18.93
CA GLU A 549 -19.17 -10.46 -19.05
C GLU A 549 -17.85 -11.24 -19.03
N LEU A 550 -17.04 -11.08 -20.07
CA LEU A 550 -15.75 -11.74 -20.21
C LEU A 550 -14.65 -10.71 -20.46
N ASP A 551 -13.66 -10.67 -19.57
CA ASP A 551 -12.41 -9.92 -19.73
C ASP A 551 -11.25 -10.89 -19.97
N PHE A 552 -10.48 -10.66 -21.03
CA PHE A 552 -9.35 -11.52 -21.38
C PHE A 552 -8.15 -10.69 -21.85
N GLY A 553 -6.97 -10.84 -21.25
CA GLY A 553 -5.80 -10.07 -21.67
C GLY A 553 -4.51 -10.38 -20.91
N SER A 554 -3.49 -9.55 -21.10
CA SER A 554 -2.23 -9.61 -20.35
C SER A 554 -2.32 -8.79 -19.05
N ALA A 555 -1.67 -9.27 -17.98
CA ALA A 555 -1.56 -8.57 -16.70
C ALA A 555 -0.55 -7.40 -16.72
N GLY A 556 0.34 -7.35 -17.72
CA GLY A 556 1.52 -6.50 -17.75
C GLY A 556 1.42 -5.21 -18.58
N THR A 557 2.44 -4.35 -18.44
CA THR A 557 2.49 -3.03 -19.06
C THR A 557 2.87 -3.07 -20.55
N ARG A 558 1.88 -2.69 -21.39
CA ARG A 558 1.98 -1.86 -22.61
C ARG A 558 2.80 -2.32 -23.83
N ARG A 559 3.54 -3.45 -23.83
CA ARG A 559 4.33 -3.83 -25.03
C ARG A 559 4.01 -5.18 -25.67
N TYR A 560 3.43 -6.13 -24.95
CA TYR A 560 3.17 -7.48 -25.49
C TYR A 560 1.78 -7.98 -25.08
N HIS A 561 0.96 -8.27 -26.08
CA HIS A 561 -0.36 -8.86 -25.90
C HIS A 561 -0.38 -10.29 -26.44
N ALA A 562 -1.35 -11.10 -26.02
CA ALA A 562 -1.51 -12.47 -26.45
C ALA A 562 -1.97 -12.56 -27.92
N ARG A 563 -1.46 -13.53 -28.71
CA ARG A 563 -2.03 -13.86 -30.03
C ARG A 563 -3.28 -14.73 -29.90
N LEU A 564 -4.28 -14.49 -30.75
CA LEU A 564 -5.57 -15.18 -30.74
C LEU A 564 -5.72 -16.06 -31.98
N ASN A 565 -5.23 -17.30 -31.94
CA ASN A 565 -5.39 -18.20 -33.08
C ASN A 565 -6.76 -18.92 -33.06
N ILE A 566 -7.83 -18.19 -33.38
CA ILE A 566 -9.23 -18.68 -33.39
C ILE A 566 -9.76 -19.04 -34.78
N ALA A 567 -8.96 -18.81 -35.83
CA ALA A 567 -9.34 -19.02 -37.22
C ALA A 567 -9.65 -20.49 -37.57
N GLY A 568 -9.09 -21.44 -36.81
CA GLY A 568 -9.29 -22.88 -37.01
C GLY A 568 -10.47 -23.50 -36.25
N LEU A 569 -11.24 -22.73 -35.47
CA LEU A 569 -12.41 -23.27 -34.75
C LEU A 569 -13.60 -23.42 -35.71
N PRO A 570 -14.22 -24.61 -35.82
CA PRO A 570 -15.49 -24.77 -36.51
C PRO A 570 -16.54 -23.80 -35.96
N SER A 571 -17.35 -23.18 -36.84
CA SER A 571 -18.50 -22.35 -36.44
C SER A 571 -19.54 -23.12 -35.60
N THR A 572 -19.46 -24.46 -35.63
CA THR A 572 -20.29 -25.40 -34.88
C THR A 572 -19.73 -25.78 -33.51
N THR A 573 -18.60 -25.22 -33.09
CA THR A 573 -18.01 -25.50 -31.77
C THR A 573 -18.88 -24.86 -30.68
N TYR A 574 -19.93 -25.57 -30.26
CA TYR A 574 -20.76 -25.41 -29.05
C TYR A 574 -21.03 -23.99 -28.48
N PHE A 575 -21.78 -23.07 -29.09
CA PHE A 575 -22.23 -21.84 -28.36
C PHE A 575 -23.68 -21.42 -28.63
N PRO A 576 -24.50 -21.28 -27.57
CA PRO A 576 -25.36 -20.12 -27.40
C PRO A 576 -24.64 -19.15 -26.45
N SER A 577 -23.83 -18.21 -26.98
CA SER A 577 -23.09 -17.30 -26.10
C SER A 577 -24.06 -16.42 -25.30
N THR A 578 -24.08 -16.56 -23.98
CA THR A 578 -24.75 -15.62 -23.07
C THR A 578 -24.01 -14.28 -22.95
N ILE A 579 -22.80 -14.20 -23.51
CA ILE A 579 -21.90 -13.05 -23.47
C ILE A 579 -22.58 -11.81 -24.07
N LEU A 580 -22.69 -10.77 -23.24
CA LEU A 580 -23.18 -9.45 -23.59
C LEU A 580 -22.03 -8.42 -23.68
N VAL A 581 -20.98 -8.60 -22.86
CA VAL A 581 -19.81 -7.73 -22.79
C VAL A 581 -18.55 -8.58 -22.96
N LEU A 582 -17.71 -8.22 -23.93
CA LEU A 582 -16.39 -8.81 -24.14
C LEU A 582 -15.34 -7.71 -24.11
N ARG A 583 -14.33 -7.84 -23.25
CA ARG A 583 -13.12 -7.02 -23.30
C ARG A 583 -11.92 -7.91 -23.57
N ILE A 584 -11.12 -7.52 -24.54
CA ILE A 584 -10.02 -8.36 -25.02
C ILE A 584 -8.77 -7.54 -25.32
N SER A 585 -7.61 -8.01 -24.87
CA SER A 585 -6.30 -7.39 -25.12
C SER A 585 -5.40 -8.36 -25.90
N VAL A 586 -5.09 -8.05 -27.16
CA VAL A 586 -4.51 -9.00 -28.15
C VAL A 586 -3.36 -8.40 -28.94
N ASP A 587 -2.49 -9.23 -29.49
CA ASP A 587 -1.37 -8.76 -30.32
C ASP A 587 -1.87 -8.18 -31.64
N THR A 588 -2.87 -8.81 -32.27
CA THR A 588 -3.36 -8.47 -33.61
C THR A 588 -4.87 -8.28 -33.63
N PHE A 589 -5.33 -7.16 -34.21
CA PHE A 589 -6.76 -6.86 -34.33
C PHE A 589 -7.50 -7.82 -35.26
N ASP A 590 -6.85 -8.31 -36.31
CA ASP A 590 -7.41 -9.23 -37.29
C ASP A 590 -8.00 -10.51 -36.65
N ASP A 591 -7.45 -10.94 -35.51
CA ASP A 591 -7.93 -12.09 -34.77
C ASP A 591 -9.29 -11.82 -34.10
N CYS A 592 -9.52 -10.59 -33.64
CA CYS A 592 -10.80 -10.16 -33.07
C CYS A 592 -11.93 -10.16 -34.10
N LEU A 593 -11.63 -9.93 -35.39
CA LEU A 593 -12.64 -9.99 -36.45
C LEU A 593 -13.26 -11.39 -36.57
N CYS A 594 -12.51 -12.45 -36.23
CA CYS A 594 -13.01 -13.82 -36.25
C CYS A 594 -14.09 -14.09 -35.17
N LEU A 595 -14.20 -13.24 -34.15
CA LEU A 595 -15.24 -13.32 -33.13
C LEU A 595 -16.57 -12.69 -33.58
N LEU A 596 -16.55 -11.95 -34.69
CA LEU A 596 -17.71 -11.23 -35.23
C LEU A 596 -18.51 -12.05 -36.26
N ASP A 597 -18.14 -13.31 -36.50
CA ASP A 597 -18.69 -14.22 -37.51
C ASP A 597 -20.09 -14.80 -37.18
N GLY A 598 -20.68 -14.42 -36.04
CA GLY A 598 -21.99 -14.92 -35.58
C GLY A 598 -21.92 -15.78 -34.33
N ARG A 599 -20.74 -16.28 -33.95
CA ARG A 599 -20.59 -17.12 -32.75
C ARG A 599 -20.95 -16.40 -31.44
N LEU A 600 -20.87 -15.06 -31.40
CA LEU A 600 -21.26 -14.21 -30.28
C LEU A 600 -22.54 -13.39 -30.56
N ALA A 601 -23.62 -14.03 -31.03
CA ALA A 601 -24.84 -13.36 -31.51
C ALA A 601 -25.54 -12.41 -30.51
N ARG A 602 -25.27 -12.52 -29.20
CA ARG A 602 -25.86 -11.66 -28.16
C ARG A 602 -24.96 -10.49 -27.72
N LEU A 603 -23.74 -10.41 -28.27
CA LEU A 603 -22.74 -9.42 -27.88
C LEU A 603 -23.27 -8.00 -28.13
N ARG A 604 -23.30 -7.19 -27.06
CA ARG A 604 -23.75 -5.78 -27.10
C ARG A 604 -22.59 -4.80 -26.94
N ARG A 605 -21.59 -5.13 -26.14
CA ARG A 605 -20.41 -4.29 -25.89
C ARG A 605 -19.13 -5.05 -26.20
N PHE A 606 -18.31 -4.51 -27.09
CA PHE A 606 -17.03 -5.10 -27.44
C PHE A 606 -15.91 -4.09 -27.29
N VAL A 607 -14.94 -4.41 -26.44
CA VAL A 607 -13.78 -3.55 -26.13
C VAL A 607 -12.51 -4.28 -26.52
N VAL A 608 -11.74 -3.68 -27.42
CA VAL A 608 -10.54 -4.27 -27.98
C VAL A 608 -9.34 -3.37 -27.69
N GLN A 609 -8.32 -3.93 -27.07
CA GLN A 609 -6.99 -3.36 -26.96
C GLN A 609 -6.05 -4.19 -27.84
N THR A 610 -5.29 -3.55 -28.71
CA THR A 610 -4.43 -4.28 -29.66
C THR A 610 -3.07 -3.62 -29.84
N SER A 611 -2.03 -4.42 -30.05
CA SER A 611 -0.72 -3.91 -30.45
C SER A 611 -0.71 -3.56 -31.93
N ASN A 612 -1.12 -4.50 -32.78
CA ASN A 612 -0.99 -4.42 -34.23
C ASN A 612 -2.35 -4.49 -34.92
N ILE A 613 -2.43 -3.87 -36.10
CA ILE A 613 -3.56 -3.96 -37.03
C ILE A 613 -2.96 -4.24 -38.40
N PHE A 614 -3.19 -5.43 -38.96
CA PHE A 614 -2.71 -5.82 -40.29
C PHE A 614 -3.86 -5.76 -41.31
N ASN A 615 -3.62 -6.15 -42.56
CA ASN A 615 -4.68 -6.35 -43.55
C ASN A 615 -4.72 -7.80 -44.03
N SER A 616 -4.78 -8.74 -43.08
CA SER A 616 -4.59 -10.16 -43.36
C SER A 616 -5.89 -10.89 -43.74
N LYS A 617 -7.05 -10.38 -43.32
CA LYS A 617 -8.36 -10.98 -43.58
C LYS A 617 -9.38 -9.96 -44.09
N PRO A 618 -10.14 -10.26 -45.16
CA PRO A 618 -11.23 -9.40 -45.59
C PRO A 618 -12.35 -9.40 -44.55
N ILE A 619 -13.00 -8.24 -44.39
CA ILE A 619 -14.16 -8.08 -43.51
C ILE A 619 -15.35 -8.81 -44.17
N SER A 620 -15.49 -10.12 -43.98
CA SER A 620 -16.61 -10.92 -44.50
C SER A 620 -17.93 -10.55 -43.79
N ASP A 621 -19.04 -11.18 -44.17
CA ASP A 621 -20.40 -10.94 -43.65
C ASP A 621 -20.52 -11.23 -42.14
N ASN A 622 -20.00 -10.35 -41.29
CA ASN A 622 -20.11 -10.38 -39.83
C ASN A 622 -21.56 -10.07 -39.39
N PRO A 623 -22.35 -11.05 -38.91
CA PRO A 623 -23.77 -10.86 -38.59
C PRO A 623 -24.01 -10.10 -37.26
N ILE A 624 -23.01 -10.03 -36.36
CA ILE A 624 -23.13 -9.48 -35.00
C ILE A 624 -23.16 -7.94 -34.98
N LEU A 625 -22.80 -7.30 -36.10
CA LEU A 625 -22.78 -5.84 -36.22
C LEU A 625 -24.16 -5.19 -36.02
N THR A 626 -25.24 -5.98 -36.14
CA THR A 626 -26.62 -5.51 -35.96
C THR A 626 -27.09 -5.48 -34.50
N THR A 627 -26.47 -6.27 -33.62
CA THR A 627 -26.81 -6.37 -32.20
C THR A 627 -25.89 -5.53 -31.31
N MET A 628 -24.74 -5.10 -31.84
CA MET A 628 -23.72 -4.36 -31.11
C MET A 628 -24.16 -2.90 -30.86
N LYS A 629 -24.08 -2.48 -29.60
CA LYS A 629 -24.46 -1.14 -29.12
C LYS A 629 -23.27 -0.29 -28.70
N SER A 630 -22.19 -0.93 -28.27
CA SER A 630 -21.00 -0.23 -27.76
C SER A 630 -19.74 -0.90 -28.32
N PHE A 631 -18.86 -0.12 -28.94
CA PHE A 631 -17.62 -0.60 -29.53
C PHE A 631 -16.47 0.31 -29.12
N SER A 632 -15.37 -0.31 -28.68
CA SER A 632 -14.17 0.40 -28.28
C SER A 632 -12.96 -0.26 -28.92
N LEU A 633 -12.11 0.55 -29.55
CA LEU A 633 -10.85 0.11 -30.13
C LEU A 633 -9.71 1.01 -29.69
N THR A 634 -8.73 0.42 -29.02
CA THR A 634 -7.48 1.06 -28.62
C THR A 634 -6.32 0.34 -29.29
N SER A 635 -5.55 1.05 -30.11
CA SER A 635 -4.29 0.55 -30.65
C SER A 635 -3.10 1.15 -29.90
N HIS A 636 -2.17 0.30 -29.47
CA HIS A 636 -0.96 0.70 -28.75
C HIS A 636 0.23 0.98 -29.67
N GLN A 637 0.20 0.53 -30.93
CA GLN A 637 1.20 0.88 -31.93
C GLN A 637 0.63 1.73 -33.06
N ILE A 638 1.53 2.21 -33.93
CA ILE A 638 1.21 3.05 -35.07
C ILE A 638 0.60 2.18 -36.19
N ILE A 639 -0.57 2.59 -36.68
CA ILE A 639 -1.32 1.97 -37.76
C ILE A 639 -0.89 2.58 -39.09
N ASP A 640 -0.53 1.75 -40.07
CA ASP A 640 -0.31 2.20 -41.44
C ASP A 640 -1.64 2.69 -42.05
N THR A 641 -1.61 3.81 -42.79
CA THR A 641 -2.80 4.38 -43.44
C THR A 641 -3.59 3.35 -44.24
N ASN A 642 -2.92 2.42 -44.92
CA ASN A 642 -3.62 1.39 -45.70
C ASN A 642 -4.46 0.49 -44.81
N HIS A 643 -4.00 0.15 -43.61
CA HIS A 643 -4.75 -0.70 -42.66
C HIS A 643 -5.92 0.06 -42.04
N TYR A 644 -5.76 1.35 -41.72
CA TYR A 644 -6.87 2.20 -41.26
C TYR A 644 -8.00 2.28 -42.29
N GLU A 645 -7.67 2.53 -43.57
CA GLU A 645 -8.65 2.68 -44.65
C GLU A 645 -9.26 1.34 -45.09
N SER A 646 -8.50 0.24 -45.05
CA SER A 646 -8.99 -1.07 -45.51
C SER A 646 -9.70 -1.90 -44.43
N GLN A 647 -9.38 -1.68 -43.15
CA GLN A 647 -9.98 -2.45 -42.05
C GLN A 647 -10.89 -1.62 -41.14
N ILE A 648 -10.42 -0.49 -40.63
CA ILE A 648 -11.12 0.24 -39.57
C ILE A 648 -12.34 0.98 -40.12
N ILE A 649 -12.16 1.78 -41.18
CA ILE A 649 -13.26 2.53 -41.79
C ILE A 649 -14.38 1.60 -42.27
N PRO A 650 -14.13 0.55 -43.08
CA PRO A 650 -15.23 -0.26 -43.60
C PRO A 650 -15.92 -1.09 -42.52
N LEU A 651 -15.23 -1.45 -41.44
CA LEU A 651 -15.84 -2.11 -40.28
C LEU A 651 -16.82 -1.17 -39.57
N LEU A 652 -16.39 0.06 -39.23
CA LEU A 652 -17.23 1.05 -38.54
C LEU A 652 -18.47 1.41 -39.36
N ARG A 653 -18.34 1.55 -40.68
CA ARG A 653 -19.47 1.85 -41.58
C ARG A 653 -20.57 0.79 -41.57
N ARG A 654 -20.28 -0.42 -41.10
CA ARG A 654 -21.24 -1.53 -41.01
C ARG A 654 -21.92 -1.61 -39.64
N MET A 655 -21.47 -0.86 -38.63
CA MET A 655 -22.00 -0.86 -37.26
C MET A 655 -23.16 0.14 -37.09
N ILE A 656 -24.18 0.07 -37.94
CA ILE A 656 -25.23 1.10 -38.04
C ILE A 656 -26.11 1.27 -36.78
N TYR A 657 -26.10 0.30 -35.86
CA TYR A 657 -26.89 0.29 -34.62
C TYR A 657 -26.11 0.74 -33.37
N LEU A 658 -24.86 1.17 -33.56
CA LEU A 658 -23.97 1.57 -32.49
C LEU A 658 -24.46 2.85 -31.80
N GLU A 659 -24.55 2.82 -30.48
CA GLU A 659 -24.93 3.94 -29.62
C GLU A 659 -23.72 4.59 -28.95
N GLU A 660 -22.66 3.82 -28.68
CA GLU A 660 -21.41 4.28 -28.06
C GLU A 660 -20.20 3.83 -28.89
N LEU A 661 -19.33 4.78 -29.24
CA LEU A 661 -18.07 4.50 -29.93
C LEU A 661 -16.90 5.11 -29.15
N MET A 662 -15.87 4.30 -28.91
CA MET A 662 -14.60 4.78 -28.38
C MET A 662 -13.44 4.41 -29.31
N LEU A 663 -12.66 5.40 -29.76
CA LEU A 663 -11.49 5.16 -30.61
C LEU A 663 -10.23 5.79 -30.03
N ARG A 664 -9.19 4.99 -29.83
CA ARG A 664 -7.83 5.47 -29.60
C ARG A 664 -6.89 4.90 -30.64
N LEU A 665 -6.42 5.75 -31.54
CA LEU A 665 -5.67 5.32 -32.73
C LEU A 665 -4.51 6.29 -33.01
N THR A 666 -3.37 5.74 -33.41
CA THR A 666 -2.26 6.51 -33.98
C THR A 666 -2.05 6.03 -35.42
N VAL A 667 -2.22 6.89 -36.42
CA VAL A 667 -2.15 6.54 -37.84
C VAL A 667 -0.98 7.27 -38.51
N ASP A 668 -0.13 6.56 -39.25
CA ASP A 668 1.01 7.13 -39.97
C ASP A 668 0.88 6.96 -41.49
N LYS A 669 1.66 7.76 -42.22
CA LYS A 669 1.78 7.81 -43.68
C LYS A 669 0.52 8.30 -44.42
N ARG A 670 -0.35 9.10 -43.80
CA ARG A 670 -1.48 9.70 -44.54
C ARG A 670 -1.01 10.85 -45.43
N SER A 671 -1.67 11.02 -46.56
CA SER A 671 -1.56 12.25 -47.38
C SER A 671 -2.34 13.43 -46.79
N THR A 672 -3.32 13.17 -45.91
CA THR A 672 -4.21 14.15 -45.29
C THR A 672 -4.39 13.87 -43.80
N ILE A 673 -4.63 14.90 -42.99
CA ILE A 673 -4.90 14.72 -41.55
C ILE A 673 -6.29 14.10 -41.33
N ILE A 674 -6.47 13.37 -40.22
CA ILE A 674 -7.81 13.01 -39.74
C ILE A 674 -8.33 14.20 -38.93
N ASP A 675 -9.25 14.94 -39.53
CA ASP A 675 -9.92 16.10 -38.93
C ASP A 675 -11.43 15.83 -38.75
N SER A 676 -12.17 16.84 -38.30
CA SER A 676 -13.63 16.76 -38.16
C SER A 676 -14.32 16.47 -39.48
N THR A 677 -13.80 16.99 -40.61
CA THR A 677 -14.33 16.74 -41.96
C THR A 677 -14.21 15.27 -42.32
N HIS A 678 -13.06 14.66 -42.09
CA HIS A 678 -12.84 13.24 -42.32
C HIS A 678 -13.79 12.39 -41.46
N LEU A 679 -13.91 12.68 -40.16
CA LEU A 679 -14.85 11.95 -39.28
C LEU A 679 -16.31 12.11 -39.74
N ASN A 680 -16.70 13.33 -40.15
CA ASN A 680 -18.04 13.65 -40.66
C ASN A 680 -18.36 13.07 -42.03
N ASN A 681 -17.36 12.72 -42.84
CA ASN A 681 -17.58 12.15 -44.17
C ASN A 681 -17.46 10.62 -44.15
N GLU A 682 -16.49 10.09 -43.40
CA GLU A 682 -16.07 8.70 -43.52
C GLU A 682 -16.67 7.78 -42.45
N ILE A 683 -17.03 8.32 -41.28
CA ILE A 683 -17.49 7.55 -40.11
C ILE A 683 -18.93 7.92 -39.71
N LEU A 684 -19.15 9.18 -39.31
CA LEU A 684 -20.40 9.61 -38.66
C LEU A 684 -21.67 9.44 -39.51
N PRO A 685 -21.68 9.62 -40.85
CA PRO A 685 -22.87 9.40 -41.67
C PRO A 685 -23.39 7.96 -41.62
N TYR A 686 -22.50 7.01 -41.30
CA TYR A 686 -22.81 5.59 -41.27
C TYR A 686 -23.20 5.09 -39.87
N LEU A 687 -23.18 5.96 -38.86
CA LEU A 687 -23.52 5.64 -37.46
C LEU A 687 -24.73 6.48 -36.99
N PRO A 688 -25.93 6.27 -37.56
CA PRO A 688 -27.08 7.13 -37.30
C PRO A 688 -27.62 7.07 -35.87
N GLN A 689 -27.33 6.00 -35.12
CA GLN A 689 -27.77 5.80 -33.73
C GLN A 689 -26.75 6.26 -32.68
N LEU A 690 -25.60 6.79 -33.11
CA LEU A 690 -24.50 7.14 -32.20
C LEU A 690 -24.91 8.29 -31.28
N GLN A 691 -24.86 8.02 -29.97
CA GLN A 691 -25.17 8.98 -28.91
C GLN A 691 -23.90 9.54 -28.29
N THR A 692 -22.90 8.68 -28.05
CA THR A 692 -21.61 9.06 -27.49
C THR A 692 -20.47 8.65 -28.41
N PHE A 693 -19.58 9.60 -28.68
CA PHE A 693 -18.36 9.34 -29.45
C PHE A 693 -17.15 9.93 -28.73
N THR A 694 -16.44 9.06 -28.02
CA THR A 694 -15.18 9.43 -27.37
C THR A 694 -14.01 9.03 -28.26
N PHE A 695 -13.07 9.93 -28.52
CA PHE A 695 -11.90 9.56 -29.28
C PHE A 695 -10.64 10.34 -28.92
N ASN A 696 -9.50 9.70 -29.17
CA ASN A 696 -8.16 10.26 -29.15
C ASN A 696 -7.42 9.72 -30.39
N ILE A 697 -7.29 10.54 -31.43
CA ILE A 697 -6.69 10.13 -32.69
C ILE A 697 -5.48 11.01 -33.00
N VAL A 698 -4.32 10.37 -33.17
CA VAL A 698 -3.08 11.01 -33.62
C VAL A 698 -2.81 10.61 -35.06
N THR A 699 -2.50 11.56 -35.94
CA THR A 699 -2.19 11.31 -37.35
C THR A 699 -0.85 11.92 -37.75
N TYR A 700 0.01 11.14 -38.39
CA TYR A 700 1.25 11.59 -39.01
C TYR A 700 1.13 11.61 -40.54
N THR A 701 1.48 12.73 -41.15
CA THR A 701 1.36 12.94 -42.61
C THR A 701 2.68 12.75 -43.36
N THR A 702 2.63 12.43 -44.66
CA THR A 702 3.81 12.21 -45.51
C THR A 702 4.42 13.48 -46.12
N ALA A 703 3.61 14.51 -46.40
CA ALA A 703 4.06 15.86 -46.76
C ALA A 703 2.86 16.83 -46.71
N ILE A 704 3.05 18.04 -46.17
CA ILE A 704 2.03 19.10 -46.18
C ILE A 704 2.51 20.29 -47.01
N SER A 705 1.71 20.72 -47.99
CA SER A 705 2.00 21.92 -48.77
C SER A 705 1.89 23.18 -47.91
N GLU A 706 2.67 24.22 -48.23
CA GLU A 706 2.66 25.49 -47.49
C GLU A 706 1.30 26.21 -47.53
N SER A 707 0.52 26.01 -48.60
CA SER A 707 -0.86 26.48 -48.70
C SER A 707 -1.82 25.75 -47.75
N TYR A 708 -1.59 24.45 -47.51
CA TYR A 708 -2.39 23.65 -46.58
C TYR A 708 -2.06 24.01 -45.12
N TRP A 709 -0.81 24.33 -44.80
CA TRP A 709 -0.41 24.88 -43.50
C TRP A 709 -1.16 26.18 -43.12
N LYS A 710 -1.37 27.09 -44.07
CA LYS A 710 -2.15 28.32 -43.83
C LYS A 710 -3.63 28.03 -43.53
N LYS A 711 -4.19 27.00 -44.16
CA LYS A 711 -5.58 26.56 -43.95
C LYS A 711 -5.75 25.90 -42.58
N ILE A 712 -4.74 25.12 -42.15
CA ILE A 712 -4.67 24.48 -40.83
C ILE A 712 -4.68 25.51 -39.68
N ASN A 713 -3.93 26.60 -39.77
CA ASN A 713 -3.89 27.61 -38.70
C ASN A 713 -5.24 28.31 -38.48
N GLN A 714 -6.13 28.32 -39.49
CA GLN A 714 -7.49 28.84 -39.36
C GLN A 714 -8.46 27.82 -38.73
N ILE A 715 -8.08 26.54 -38.71
CA ILE A 715 -8.85 25.38 -38.23
C ILE A 715 -8.55 25.09 -36.73
N GLN A 716 -7.42 25.56 -36.19
CA GLN A 716 -6.97 25.25 -34.81
C GLN A 716 -7.91 25.70 -33.67
N HIS A 717 -8.92 26.55 -33.92
CA HIS A 717 -9.71 27.21 -32.86
C HIS A 717 -11.21 26.96 -32.92
N MET A 718 -11.64 25.73 -32.63
CA MET A 718 -13.03 25.29 -32.40
C MET A 718 -13.80 24.81 -33.64
N PHE A 719 -14.19 23.55 -33.62
CA PHE A 719 -15.25 23.01 -34.45
C PHE A 719 -16.41 22.52 -33.59
N TYR A 720 -17.58 23.10 -33.83
CA TYR A 720 -18.85 22.68 -33.23
C TYR A 720 -19.59 21.79 -34.25
N ASN A 721 -19.73 20.49 -33.96
CA ASN A 721 -20.37 19.55 -34.90
C ASN A 721 -21.91 19.50 -34.78
N GLY A 722 -22.55 20.46 -34.11
CA GLY A 722 -24.02 20.53 -34.02
C GLY A 722 -24.72 19.35 -33.30
N LYS A 723 -23.98 18.33 -32.85
CA LYS A 723 -24.44 17.18 -32.06
C LYS A 723 -23.54 16.98 -30.83
N SER A 724 -23.81 17.80 -29.80
CA SER A 724 -23.47 17.61 -28.38
C SER A 724 -22.02 17.35 -27.94
N HIS A 725 -21.02 17.33 -28.82
CA HIS A 725 -19.61 17.16 -28.45
C HIS A 725 -18.76 18.30 -29.01
N GLU A 726 -18.02 18.97 -28.13
CA GLU A 726 -16.96 19.89 -28.54
C GLU A 726 -15.74 19.07 -28.96
N LEU A 727 -15.08 19.47 -30.04
CA LEU A 727 -13.89 18.80 -30.56
C LEU A 727 -12.71 19.76 -30.45
N ILE A 728 -11.60 19.28 -29.90
CA ILE A 728 -10.35 20.02 -29.86
C ILE A 728 -9.35 19.31 -30.77
N CYS A 729 -8.71 20.10 -31.64
CA CYS A 729 -7.70 19.66 -32.58
C CYS A 729 -6.52 20.62 -32.56
N TYR A 730 -5.31 20.11 -32.47
CA TYR A 730 -4.10 20.90 -32.67
C TYR A 730 -3.13 20.15 -33.58
N ILE A 731 -2.24 20.91 -34.23
CA ILE A 731 -1.34 20.39 -35.27
C ILE A 731 0.08 20.86 -34.97
N ASP A 732 1.02 19.91 -35.02
CA ASP A 732 2.44 20.10 -34.82
C ASP A 732 3.22 19.88 -36.11
N LYS A 733 4.36 20.56 -36.25
CA LYS A 733 5.36 20.20 -37.26
C LYS A 733 6.07 18.92 -36.83
N TYR A 734 6.20 17.97 -37.75
CA TYR A 734 6.80 16.67 -37.47
C TYR A 734 7.75 16.28 -38.59
N ARG A 735 9.07 16.53 -38.48
CA ARG A 735 10.12 16.24 -39.52
C ARG A 735 9.93 16.95 -40.87
N ARG A 736 10.94 17.73 -41.33
CA ARG A 736 11.15 18.22 -42.72
C ARG A 736 9.89 18.20 -43.64
N GLY A 737 8.89 19.07 -43.36
CA GLY A 737 7.70 19.26 -44.21
C GLY A 737 6.49 18.35 -43.93
N LYS A 738 6.57 17.46 -42.94
CA LYS A 738 5.46 16.61 -42.45
C LYS A 738 4.81 17.22 -41.20
N ALA A 739 3.61 16.77 -40.85
CA ALA A 739 2.87 17.24 -39.67
C ALA A 739 2.28 16.10 -38.85
N ARG A 740 2.14 16.34 -37.54
CA ARG A 740 1.34 15.54 -36.61
C ARG A 740 0.05 16.29 -36.31
N SER A 741 -1.10 15.66 -36.43
CA SER A 741 -2.39 16.18 -35.98
C SER A 741 -2.86 15.37 -34.79
N HIS A 742 -3.38 16.03 -33.76
CA HIS A 742 -3.96 15.38 -32.59
C HIS A 742 -5.39 15.91 -32.41
N ILE A 743 -6.37 15.01 -32.54
CA ILE A 743 -7.79 15.34 -32.39
C ILE A 743 -8.43 14.46 -31.31
N TYR A 744 -9.22 15.08 -30.43
CA TYR A 744 -9.91 14.38 -29.35
C TYR A 744 -11.27 15.00 -29.01
N SER A 745 -12.14 14.19 -28.43
CA SER A 745 -13.49 14.58 -28.01
C SER A 745 -13.51 15.23 -26.63
N VAL A 746 -14.40 16.22 -26.43
CA VAL A 746 -14.75 16.80 -25.13
C VAL A 746 -16.26 16.59 -24.88
N PRO A 747 -16.68 16.04 -23.72
CA PRO A 747 -15.86 15.65 -22.58
C PRO A 747 -14.97 14.43 -22.86
N TYR A 748 -13.75 14.47 -22.32
CA TYR A 748 -12.80 13.37 -22.41
C TYR A 748 -13.00 12.41 -21.22
N THR A 749 -13.30 11.15 -21.50
CA THR A 749 -13.69 10.15 -20.49
C THR A 749 -12.64 9.06 -20.26
N LEU A 750 -11.54 9.07 -21.02
CA LEU A 750 -10.46 8.09 -20.85
C LEU A 750 -9.60 8.45 -19.62
N ASN A 751 -9.05 7.42 -18.99
CA ASN A 751 -8.22 7.55 -17.79
C ASN A 751 -6.78 7.96 -18.09
N ASP A 752 -6.35 7.93 -19.35
CA ASP A 752 -5.02 8.32 -19.74
C ASP A 752 -5.03 9.23 -20.98
N PHE A 753 -3.95 9.97 -21.20
CA PHE A 753 -3.77 10.87 -22.34
C PHE A 753 -2.34 10.76 -22.86
N ARG A 754 -2.16 10.23 -24.08
CA ARG A 754 -0.84 9.94 -24.64
C ARG A 754 -0.41 10.96 -25.68
N ASP A 755 0.90 11.05 -25.87
CA ASP A 755 1.57 11.77 -26.95
C ASP A 755 1.19 13.25 -27.05
N LEU A 756 1.05 13.90 -25.89
CA LEU A 756 0.87 15.35 -25.82
C LEU A 756 2.12 16.08 -26.33
N SER A 757 1.87 17.14 -27.08
CA SER A 757 2.89 18.01 -27.64
C SER A 757 2.96 19.33 -26.90
N SER A 758 4.00 20.11 -27.21
CA SER A 758 4.16 21.47 -26.70
C SER A 758 3.05 22.44 -27.17
N ASN A 759 2.25 22.09 -28.20
CA ASN A 759 1.12 22.89 -28.68
C ASN A 759 -0.23 22.45 -28.09
N PHE A 760 -0.22 21.61 -27.05
CA PHE A 760 -1.46 21.26 -26.34
C PHE A 760 -2.19 22.53 -25.87
N PRO A 761 -3.48 22.71 -26.24
CA PRO A 761 -4.18 23.99 -26.03
C PRO A 761 -4.74 24.19 -24.61
N GLY A 762 -4.55 23.22 -23.71
CA GLY A 762 -5.17 23.24 -22.38
C GLY A 762 -6.61 22.72 -22.37
N GLY A 763 -7.20 22.63 -21.17
CA GLY A 763 -8.59 22.20 -20.95
C GLY A 763 -8.74 21.40 -19.66
N LEU A 764 -9.96 21.14 -19.19
CA LEU A 764 -10.16 20.41 -17.92
C LEU A 764 -10.45 18.92 -18.16
N PHE A 765 -9.56 18.05 -17.68
CA PHE A 765 -9.61 16.59 -17.87
C PHE A 765 -9.69 15.87 -16.52
N THR A 766 -10.89 15.79 -15.94
CA THR A 766 -11.09 15.25 -14.57
C THR A 766 -10.98 13.73 -14.46
N HIS A 767 -11.05 12.99 -15.58
CA HIS A 767 -10.95 11.52 -15.58
C HIS A 767 -9.53 11.02 -15.81
N VAL A 768 -8.62 11.87 -16.29
CA VAL A 768 -7.27 11.49 -16.69
C VAL A 768 -6.35 11.45 -15.47
N GLN A 769 -5.72 10.28 -15.27
CA GLN A 769 -4.76 9.98 -14.20
C GLN A 769 -3.36 9.66 -14.75
N ASP A 770 -3.25 9.36 -16.05
CA ASP A 770 -2.02 8.90 -16.68
C ASP A 770 -1.69 9.75 -17.91
N ILE A 771 -0.52 10.38 -17.95
CA ILE A 771 -0.13 11.21 -19.10
C ILE A 771 1.22 10.79 -19.67
N SER A 772 1.34 10.89 -21.00
CA SER A 772 2.62 10.81 -21.72
C SER A 772 2.89 12.09 -22.49
N LEU A 773 4.00 12.73 -22.18
CA LEU A 773 4.54 13.89 -22.88
C LEU A 773 5.71 13.41 -23.76
N MET A 774 5.54 13.49 -25.08
CA MET A 774 6.54 13.04 -26.04
C MET A 774 6.75 14.08 -27.13
N GLU A 775 7.92 14.72 -27.12
CA GLU A 775 8.29 15.73 -28.10
C GLU A 775 9.78 15.67 -28.43
N ILE A 776 10.10 15.84 -29.71
CA ILE A 776 11.47 15.70 -30.24
C ILE A 776 11.91 16.90 -31.08
N TYR A 777 11.03 17.89 -31.34
CA TYR A 777 11.34 19.10 -32.13
C TYR A 777 11.22 20.41 -31.36
N SER A 778 10.55 20.41 -30.21
CA SER A 778 10.41 21.59 -29.36
C SER A 778 10.60 21.23 -27.88
N ALA A 779 11.04 22.20 -27.08
CA ALA A 779 11.16 22.01 -25.64
C ALA A 779 9.78 22.13 -24.97
N PHE A 780 9.57 21.41 -23.87
CA PHE A 780 8.47 21.70 -22.96
C PHE A 780 8.93 22.78 -21.97
N GLU A 781 8.52 24.02 -22.18
CA GLU A 781 8.90 25.15 -21.31
C GLU A 781 8.18 25.09 -19.95
N HIS A 782 8.64 25.87 -18.97
CA HIS A 782 8.05 25.89 -17.63
C HIS A 782 6.52 26.14 -17.64
N ASP A 783 6.06 27.12 -18.41
CA ASP A 783 4.64 27.49 -18.51
C ASP A 783 3.77 26.35 -19.08
N PHE A 784 4.36 25.44 -19.86
CA PHE A 784 3.66 24.26 -20.35
C PHE A 784 3.30 23.32 -19.20
N PHE A 785 4.20 23.10 -18.25
CA PHE A 785 3.93 22.25 -17.08
C PHE A 785 2.89 22.86 -16.13
N ILE A 786 2.80 24.20 -16.05
CA ILE A 786 1.70 24.88 -15.36
C ILE A 786 0.37 24.52 -16.02
N GLU A 787 0.30 24.56 -17.35
CA GLU A 787 -0.91 24.21 -18.09
C GLU A 787 -1.27 22.73 -17.92
N ILE A 788 -0.29 21.83 -17.92
CA ILE A 788 -0.52 20.41 -17.63
C ILE A 788 -1.07 20.22 -16.20
N ALA A 789 -0.47 20.84 -15.19
CA ALA A 789 -0.96 20.74 -13.81
C ALA A 789 -2.41 21.22 -13.65
N ARG A 790 -2.77 22.33 -14.33
CA ARG A 790 -4.14 22.86 -14.35
C ARG A 790 -5.11 21.97 -15.10
N SER A 791 -4.67 21.43 -16.23
CA SER A 791 -5.51 20.64 -17.12
C SER A 791 -5.84 19.27 -16.52
N PHE A 792 -4.96 18.73 -15.68
CA PHE A 792 -5.01 17.35 -15.18
C PHE A 792 -4.91 17.28 -13.64
N PRO A 793 -5.95 17.71 -12.89
CA PRO A 793 -5.89 17.85 -11.43
C PRO A 793 -5.72 16.53 -10.65
N PHE A 794 -6.08 15.39 -11.26
CA PHE A 794 -6.01 14.05 -10.65
C PHE A 794 -4.88 13.18 -11.22
N LEU A 795 -3.87 13.80 -11.85
CA LEU A 795 -2.72 13.11 -12.43
C LEU A 795 -1.95 12.30 -11.37
N THR A 796 -1.84 10.98 -11.56
CA THR A 796 -1.08 10.07 -10.70
C THR A 796 0.20 9.55 -11.36
N TYR A 797 0.23 9.43 -12.68
CA TYR A 797 1.36 8.95 -13.46
C TYR A 797 1.74 9.92 -14.58
N LEU A 798 3.01 10.33 -14.63
CA LEU A 798 3.54 11.21 -15.68
C LEU A 798 4.77 10.59 -16.33
N PHE A 799 4.71 10.41 -17.65
CA PHE A 799 5.84 10.03 -18.47
C PHE A 799 6.32 11.22 -19.30
N VAL A 800 7.63 11.47 -19.33
CA VAL A 800 8.24 12.56 -20.08
C VAL A 800 9.42 12.04 -20.91
N LEU A 801 9.38 12.31 -22.21
CA LEU A 801 10.46 12.10 -23.17
C LEU A 801 10.65 13.38 -23.99
N ASN A 802 11.75 14.08 -23.75
CA ASN A 802 12.15 15.25 -24.52
C ASN A 802 13.66 15.50 -24.37
N ARG A 803 14.40 15.43 -25.48
CA ARG A 803 15.86 15.62 -25.50
C ARG A 803 16.28 17.09 -25.68
N ILE A 804 15.33 17.97 -25.99
CA ILE A 804 15.62 19.38 -26.29
C ILE A 804 15.64 20.17 -24.97
N PRO A 805 16.75 20.85 -24.64
CA PRO A 805 16.85 21.71 -23.46
C PRO A 805 15.80 22.83 -23.47
N GLN A 806 15.34 23.23 -22.29
CA GLN A 806 14.42 24.35 -22.11
C GLN A 806 15.13 25.66 -22.45
N LYS A 807 14.49 26.52 -23.25
CA LYS A 807 15.06 27.84 -23.59
C LYS A 807 14.72 28.88 -22.53
N HIS A 808 13.61 28.69 -21.83
CA HIS A 808 13.03 29.65 -20.91
C HIS A 808 12.75 28.99 -19.56
N LYS A 809 13.84 28.64 -18.86
CA LYS A 809 13.80 28.22 -17.46
C LYS A 809 13.11 29.30 -16.61
N GLN A 810 11.98 28.98 -15.98
CA GLN A 810 11.22 29.85 -15.05
C GLN A 810 11.01 31.30 -15.52
N ARG A 811 10.22 31.50 -16.58
CA ARG A 811 9.82 32.86 -17.02
C ARG A 811 8.82 33.55 -16.10
N THR A 812 8.07 32.78 -15.31
CA THR A 812 6.96 33.25 -14.48
C THR A 812 7.23 32.93 -13.01
N SER A 813 6.81 33.78 -12.07
CA SER A 813 6.89 33.53 -10.62
C SER A 813 5.87 32.49 -10.13
N SER A 814 5.21 31.80 -11.06
CA SER A 814 4.14 30.85 -10.79
C SER A 814 4.73 29.47 -10.59
N PHE A 815 4.25 28.79 -9.57
CA PHE A 815 4.77 27.51 -9.14
C PHE A 815 4.01 26.34 -9.81
N VAL A 816 4.68 25.24 -10.20
CA VAL A 816 4.03 24.04 -10.73
C VAL A 816 3.77 23.04 -9.60
N GLU A 817 2.53 22.62 -9.39
CA GLU A 817 2.21 21.63 -8.35
C GLU A 817 1.43 20.46 -8.92
N PHE A 818 1.91 19.24 -8.64
CA PHE A 818 1.20 18.01 -8.96
C PHE A 818 0.81 17.28 -7.66
N PRO A 819 -0.36 17.59 -7.07
CA PRO A 819 -0.70 17.15 -5.71
C PRO A 819 -0.91 15.64 -5.59
N ASN A 820 -1.29 14.97 -6.68
CA ASN A 820 -1.63 13.55 -6.72
C ASN A 820 -0.60 12.70 -7.45
N LEU A 821 0.49 13.28 -7.96
CA LEU A 821 1.47 12.55 -8.74
C LEU A 821 2.28 11.61 -7.85
N THR A 822 2.14 10.31 -8.11
CA THR A 822 2.80 9.24 -7.34
C THR A 822 3.92 8.58 -8.11
N HIS A 823 3.86 8.61 -9.45
CA HIS A 823 4.82 7.97 -10.33
C HIS A 823 5.31 8.95 -11.40
N LEU A 824 6.63 9.15 -11.49
CA LEU A 824 7.26 9.99 -12.51
C LEU A 824 8.29 9.16 -13.28
N THR A 825 8.16 9.13 -14.60
CA THR A 825 9.08 8.41 -15.49
C THR A 825 9.70 9.36 -16.49
N PHE A 826 11.03 9.41 -16.50
CA PHE A 826 11.82 10.05 -17.53
C PHE A 826 12.44 9.00 -18.44
N SER A 827 12.36 9.22 -19.75
CA SER A 827 13.04 8.39 -20.74
C SER A 827 13.79 9.29 -21.71
N THR A 828 15.11 9.20 -21.69
CA THR A 828 16.03 10.01 -22.51
C THR A 828 15.65 11.50 -22.55
N ILE A 829 15.96 12.20 -21.46
CA ILE A 829 15.62 13.61 -21.27
C ILE A 829 16.84 14.53 -21.34
N SER A 830 16.62 15.81 -21.66
CA SER A 830 17.56 16.86 -21.27
C SER A 830 17.59 17.01 -19.74
N ILE A 831 18.75 17.38 -19.20
CA ILE A 831 18.94 17.65 -17.77
C ILE A 831 17.96 18.70 -17.23
N ASP A 832 17.52 19.63 -18.07
CA ASP A 832 16.58 20.69 -17.72
C ASP A 832 15.25 20.13 -17.19
N TYR A 833 14.80 18.96 -17.66
CA TYR A 833 13.56 18.33 -17.17
C TYR A 833 13.74 17.68 -15.80
N ALA A 834 14.91 17.08 -15.54
CA ALA A 834 15.24 16.62 -14.19
C ALA A 834 15.31 17.81 -13.22
N GLU A 835 15.91 18.93 -13.64
CA GLU A 835 15.94 20.17 -12.86
C GLU A 835 14.54 20.78 -12.65
N GLN A 836 13.69 20.78 -13.68
CA GLN A 836 12.31 21.28 -13.60
C GLN A 836 11.48 20.51 -12.54
N PHE A 837 11.61 19.20 -12.45
CA PHE A 837 10.76 18.37 -11.57
C PHE A 837 11.37 18.08 -10.20
N LEU A 838 12.68 17.87 -10.11
CA LEU A 838 13.32 17.47 -8.86
C LEU A 838 13.61 18.67 -7.96
N VAL A 839 13.83 19.86 -8.52
CA VAL A 839 14.04 21.08 -7.73
C VAL A 839 12.69 21.63 -7.25
N ASP A 840 12.53 21.70 -5.94
CA ASP A 840 11.31 22.09 -5.22
C ASP A 840 10.86 23.54 -5.44
N THR A 841 11.76 24.42 -5.88
CA THR A 841 11.44 25.79 -6.31
C THR A 841 10.77 25.84 -7.68
N ASN A 842 10.83 24.76 -8.45
CA ASN A 842 10.30 24.68 -9.81
C ASN A 842 8.99 23.89 -9.85
N THR A 843 8.94 22.75 -9.16
CA THR A 843 7.77 21.85 -9.11
C THR A 843 7.61 21.22 -7.72
N ARG A 844 6.40 21.06 -7.16
CA ARG A 844 6.15 20.32 -5.91
C ARG A 844 5.49 18.99 -6.24
N LEU A 845 6.05 17.94 -5.67
CA LEU A 845 5.64 16.55 -5.86
C LEU A 845 5.39 15.89 -4.49
N PRO A 846 4.38 16.34 -3.71
CA PRO A 846 4.23 15.94 -2.30
C PRO A 846 3.94 14.44 -2.11
N ARG A 847 3.48 13.73 -3.14
CA ARG A 847 3.12 12.31 -3.09
C ARG A 847 3.99 11.41 -3.98
N LEU A 848 5.14 11.90 -4.47
CA LEU A 848 6.00 11.10 -5.35
C LEU A 848 6.58 9.89 -4.59
N MET A 849 6.18 8.68 -5.01
CA MET A 849 6.62 7.42 -4.42
C MET A 849 7.56 6.64 -5.33
N GLU A 850 7.40 6.74 -6.65
CA GLU A 850 8.25 6.06 -7.63
C GLU A 850 8.85 7.04 -8.65
N LEU A 851 10.17 7.04 -8.77
CA LEU A 851 10.91 7.79 -9.79
C LEU A 851 11.68 6.84 -10.70
N ARG A 852 11.48 6.97 -12.01
CA ARG A 852 12.31 6.31 -13.02
C ARG A 852 13.08 7.36 -13.82
N ILE A 853 14.41 7.30 -13.83
CA ILE A 853 15.26 8.32 -14.44
C ILE A 853 16.62 7.75 -14.85
N ASP A 854 17.26 8.36 -15.86
CA ASP A 854 18.66 8.08 -16.19
C ASP A 854 19.57 8.56 -15.03
N TYR A 855 20.63 7.80 -14.72
CA TYR A 855 21.52 8.11 -13.58
C TYR A 855 22.20 9.48 -13.69
N GLU A 856 22.70 9.84 -14.87
CA GLU A 856 23.50 11.05 -15.08
C GLU A 856 22.71 12.36 -14.80
N PRO A 857 21.50 12.59 -15.35
CA PRO A 857 20.68 13.73 -14.98
C PRO A 857 20.35 13.79 -13.48
N LEU A 858 20.11 12.64 -12.84
CA LEU A 858 19.81 12.57 -11.41
C LEU A 858 21.03 12.99 -10.58
N GLU A 859 22.22 12.45 -10.88
CA GLU A 859 23.46 12.78 -10.16
C GLU A 859 23.77 14.27 -10.26
N ILE A 860 23.68 14.85 -11.46
CA ILE A 860 24.02 16.26 -11.67
C ILE A 860 23.01 17.17 -10.98
N VAL A 861 21.70 16.94 -11.15
CA VAL A 861 20.67 17.82 -10.58
C VAL A 861 20.65 17.76 -9.06
N THR A 862 20.92 16.59 -8.47
CA THR A 862 20.97 16.43 -7.01
C THR A 862 22.34 16.80 -6.41
N GLU A 863 23.33 17.19 -7.23
CA GLU A 863 24.72 17.40 -6.83
C GLU A 863 25.26 16.22 -6.01
N ARG A 864 25.16 15.01 -6.57
CA ARG A 864 25.42 13.76 -5.84
C ARG A 864 24.66 13.74 -4.52
N PHE A 865 23.35 13.96 -4.60
CA PHE A 865 22.48 13.83 -3.45
C PHE A 865 22.72 14.84 -2.31
N SER A 866 23.46 15.92 -2.56
CA SER A 866 23.75 16.96 -1.56
C SER A 866 22.88 18.22 -1.70
N ARG A 867 22.23 18.43 -2.86
CA ARG A 867 21.46 19.66 -3.15
C ARG A 867 20.16 19.74 -2.35
N ASN A 868 20.10 20.68 -1.40
CA ASN A 868 18.93 20.88 -0.53
C ASN A 868 17.61 21.12 -1.29
N ALA A 869 17.66 21.85 -2.41
CA ALA A 869 16.45 22.14 -3.19
C ALA A 869 15.80 20.88 -3.82
N THR A 870 16.48 19.72 -3.80
CA THR A 870 15.89 18.46 -4.29
C THR A 870 15.31 17.59 -3.18
N ARG A 871 15.51 17.97 -1.90
CA ARG A 871 15.13 17.13 -0.74
C ARG A 871 13.64 16.85 -0.69
N LEU A 872 12.81 17.89 -0.81
CA LEU A 872 11.37 17.80 -0.58
C LEU A 872 10.66 16.90 -1.60
N ASN A 873 11.03 17.00 -2.88
CA ASN A 873 10.40 16.16 -3.91
C ASN A 873 10.91 14.71 -3.87
N CYS A 874 12.10 14.48 -3.32
CA CYS A 874 12.70 13.15 -3.24
C CYS A 874 12.43 12.41 -1.93
N SER A 875 11.91 13.07 -0.89
CA SER A 875 11.78 12.51 0.47
C SER A 875 10.81 11.34 0.57
N ASN A 876 9.74 11.34 -0.22
CA ASN A 876 8.70 10.31 -0.22
C ASN A 876 8.97 9.16 -1.21
N ILE A 877 10.09 9.21 -1.96
CA ILE A 877 10.43 8.18 -2.94
C ILE A 877 10.74 6.87 -2.21
N GLN A 878 9.89 5.88 -2.42
CA GLN A 878 10.05 4.52 -1.92
C GLN A 878 10.72 3.61 -2.95
N ARG A 879 10.58 3.94 -4.25
CA ARG A 879 11.14 3.15 -5.35
C ARG A 879 11.85 4.05 -6.36
N LEU A 880 13.16 3.87 -6.49
CA LEU A 880 13.99 4.55 -7.48
C LEU A 880 14.47 3.53 -8.51
N ILE A 881 14.13 3.74 -9.78
CA ILE A 881 14.57 2.88 -10.89
C ILE A 881 15.51 3.70 -11.77
N LEU A 882 16.77 3.29 -11.81
CA LEU A 882 17.79 3.95 -12.59
C LEU A 882 18.00 3.20 -13.90
N TYR A 883 17.85 3.91 -15.01
CA TYR A 883 18.27 3.39 -16.30
C TYR A 883 19.79 3.51 -16.37
N LYS A 884 20.47 2.38 -16.60
CA LYS A 884 21.91 2.36 -16.85
C LYS A 884 22.14 3.03 -18.22
N PRO A 885 22.90 4.13 -18.32
CA PRO A 885 23.01 4.85 -19.59
C PRO A 885 23.70 3.98 -20.63
N MET A 886 23.07 3.86 -21.80
CA MET A 886 23.66 3.73 -23.15
C MET A 886 24.76 2.70 -23.47
N LEU A 887 25.27 1.91 -22.53
CA LEU A 887 26.34 0.94 -22.83
C LEU A 887 25.88 -0.09 -23.87
N LYS A 888 24.64 -0.59 -23.74
CA LYS A 888 24.06 -1.55 -24.70
C LYS A 888 23.76 -0.95 -26.08
N GLU A 889 23.49 0.34 -26.17
CA GLU A 889 23.25 0.99 -27.47
C GLU A 889 24.57 1.33 -28.16
N LEU A 890 25.56 1.82 -27.41
CA LEU A 890 26.93 2.04 -27.91
C LEU A 890 27.62 0.73 -28.29
N GLU A 891 27.46 -0.34 -27.51
CA GLU A 891 27.95 -1.68 -27.85
C GLU A 891 27.24 -2.26 -29.09
N LYS A 892 25.97 -1.88 -29.33
CA LYS A 892 25.22 -2.28 -30.53
C LYS A 892 25.60 -1.46 -31.76
N GLU A 893 25.84 -0.16 -31.59
CA GLU A 893 26.34 0.75 -32.63
C GLU A 893 27.76 0.33 -33.05
N LYS A 894 28.62 0.01 -32.08
CA LYS A 894 29.94 -0.60 -32.32
C LYS A 894 29.83 -1.86 -33.17
N ALA A 895 28.99 -2.81 -32.76
CA ALA A 895 28.79 -4.07 -33.50
C ALA A 895 28.27 -3.84 -34.94
N THR A 896 27.51 -2.77 -35.17
CA THR A 896 27.01 -2.41 -36.51
C THR A 896 28.15 -1.82 -37.37
N LEU A 897 28.99 -0.96 -36.80
CA LEU A 897 30.16 -0.38 -37.49
C LEU A 897 31.22 -1.44 -37.79
N GLU A 898 31.44 -2.40 -36.90
CA GLU A 898 32.32 -3.56 -37.15
C GLU A 898 31.83 -4.39 -38.34
N GLU A 899 30.51 -4.63 -38.45
CA GLU A 899 29.93 -5.35 -39.59
C GLU A 899 30.03 -4.55 -40.92
N ASP A 900 29.94 -3.22 -40.86
CA ASP A 900 30.11 -2.35 -42.02
C ASP A 900 31.59 -2.21 -42.43
N LEU A 901 32.52 -2.28 -41.49
CA LEU A 901 33.97 -2.33 -41.74
C LEU A 901 34.35 -3.61 -42.50
N ASP A 902 33.88 -4.77 -42.04
CA ASP A 902 34.11 -6.05 -42.71
C ASP A 902 33.61 -6.02 -44.16
N LYS A 903 32.42 -5.46 -44.40
CA LYS A 903 31.86 -5.28 -45.75
C LYS A 903 32.67 -4.32 -46.62
N ALA A 904 33.26 -3.27 -46.05
CA ALA A 904 34.09 -2.31 -46.77
C ALA A 904 35.43 -2.95 -47.19
N LEU A 905 36.04 -3.73 -46.29
CA LEU A 905 37.28 -4.48 -46.56
C LEU A 905 37.07 -5.57 -47.62
N GLU A 906 36.00 -6.36 -47.52
CA GLU A 906 35.65 -7.37 -48.54
C GLU A 906 35.42 -6.74 -49.92
N LYS A 907 34.82 -5.54 -50.00
CA LYS A 907 34.63 -4.82 -51.27
C LYS A 907 35.92 -4.23 -51.81
N GLY A 908 36.84 -3.82 -50.94
CA GLY A 908 38.17 -3.36 -51.33
C GLY A 908 39.02 -4.48 -51.94
N GLU A 909 39.00 -5.67 -51.34
CA GLU A 909 39.71 -6.85 -51.86
C GLU A 909 39.15 -7.36 -53.19
N ASN A 910 37.84 -7.22 -53.40
CA ASN A 910 37.15 -7.65 -54.62
C ASN A 910 37.03 -6.54 -55.69
N ALA A 911 37.67 -5.39 -55.52
CA ALA A 911 37.57 -4.28 -56.46
C ALA A 911 38.33 -4.55 -57.77
N GLU A 912 37.66 -4.38 -58.91
CA GLU A 912 38.23 -4.65 -60.25
C GLU A 912 39.28 -3.61 -60.71
N ASN A 913 39.41 -2.48 -60.02
CA ASN A 913 40.36 -1.42 -60.33
C ASN A 913 40.94 -0.74 -59.08
N ASN A 914 42.14 -0.14 -59.22
CA ASN A 914 42.87 0.48 -58.11
C ASN A 914 42.20 1.73 -57.53
N GLU A 915 41.32 2.40 -58.28
CA GLU A 915 40.68 3.64 -57.85
C GLU A 915 39.49 3.37 -56.93
N ASP A 916 38.74 2.30 -57.19
CA ASP A 916 37.67 1.81 -56.33
C ASP A 916 38.22 1.14 -55.06
N ALA A 917 39.34 0.41 -55.17
CA ALA A 917 40.06 -0.11 -54.00
C ALA A 917 40.51 1.03 -53.07
N ALA A 918 41.06 2.12 -53.63
CA ALA A 918 41.49 3.28 -52.84
C ALA A 918 40.32 4.00 -52.14
N LYS A 919 39.15 4.09 -52.79
CA LYS A 919 37.93 4.64 -52.16
C LYS A 919 37.41 3.78 -51.03
N GLN A 920 37.37 2.45 -51.19
CA GLN A 920 36.92 1.55 -50.13
C GLN A 920 37.89 1.55 -48.94
N ASN A 921 39.20 1.60 -49.17
CA ASN A 921 40.19 1.75 -48.10
C ASN A 921 39.99 3.06 -47.33
N THR A 922 39.70 4.17 -48.02
CA THR A 922 39.41 5.45 -47.35
C THR A 922 38.12 5.38 -46.50
N ILE A 923 37.13 4.60 -46.91
CA ILE A 923 35.90 4.39 -46.14
C ILE A 923 36.19 3.52 -44.91
N ALA A 924 36.98 2.45 -45.06
CA ALA A 924 37.42 1.59 -43.96
C ALA A 924 38.19 2.39 -42.91
N ASP A 925 39.16 3.23 -43.33
CA ASP A 925 39.96 4.07 -42.42
C ASP A 925 39.07 5.05 -41.60
N ASN A 926 38.00 5.59 -42.20
CA ASN A 926 37.07 6.47 -41.48
C ASN A 926 36.21 5.70 -40.47
N ILE A 927 35.72 4.50 -40.85
CA ILE A 927 34.93 3.65 -39.95
C ILE A 927 35.81 3.17 -38.78
N GLU A 928 37.07 2.83 -39.02
CA GLU A 928 38.02 2.42 -37.98
C GLU A 928 38.29 3.56 -36.98
N SER A 929 38.40 4.80 -37.46
CA SER A 929 38.49 5.99 -36.59
C SER A 929 37.23 6.21 -35.76
N ASP A 930 36.04 6.01 -36.34
CA ASP A 930 34.78 6.15 -35.62
C ASP A 930 34.65 5.07 -34.52
N ILE A 931 35.11 3.84 -34.80
CA ILE A 931 35.17 2.74 -33.81
C ILE A 931 36.14 3.08 -32.67
N GLU A 932 37.33 3.63 -32.96
CA GLU A 932 38.29 4.03 -31.93
C GLU A 932 37.73 5.11 -30.98
N ASP A 933 37.01 6.09 -31.52
CA ASP A 933 36.39 7.14 -30.71
C ASP A 933 35.23 6.58 -29.87
N LEU A 934 34.44 5.67 -30.42
CA LEU A 934 33.39 4.95 -29.69
C LEU A 934 33.97 4.07 -28.57
N ASP A 935 35.13 3.43 -28.79
CA ASP A 935 35.83 2.63 -27.78
C ASP A 935 36.36 3.46 -26.62
N LYS A 936 36.91 4.66 -26.90
CA LYS A 936 37.29 5.62 -25.85
C LYS A 936 36.08 6.05 -25.03
N GLU A 937 34.93 6.25 -25.67
CA GLU A 937 33.69 6.64 -25.01
C GLU A 937 33.09 5.49 -24.17
N ILE A 938 33.11 4.25 -24.67
CA ILE A 938 32.72 3.04 -23.93
C ILE A 938 33.66 2.83 -22.72
N ALA A 939 34.97 2.98 -22.90
CA ALA A 939 35.95 2.82 -21.83
C ALA A 939 35.76 3.88 -20.72
N LYS A 940 35.58 5.15 -21.09
CA LYS A 940 35.25 6.23 -20.15
C LYS A 940 33.97 5.94 -19.36
N LYS A 941 32.92 5.47 -20.04
CA LYS A 941 31.64 5.11 -19.40
C LYS A 941 31.72 3.82 -18.55
N LYS A 942 32.66 2.91 -18.84
CA LYS A 942 32.97 1.74 -18.00
C LYS A 942 33.72 2.13 -16.73
N ASP A 943 34.65 3.08 -16.79
CA ASP A 943 35.36 3.60 -15.62
C ASP A 943 34.44 4.44 -14.71
N GLU A 944 33.49 5.20 -15.28
CA GLU A 944 32.43 5.89 -14.52
C GLU A 944 31.49 4.90 -13.78
N ALA A 945 31.42 3.63 -14.19
CA ALA A 945 30.59 2.61 -13.56
C ALA A 945 31.23 1.95 -12.32
N VAL A 946 32.50 2.26 -12.01
CA VAL A 946 33.24 1.72 -10.85
C VAL A 946 33.48 2.83 -9.82
N VAL A 947 32.41 3.33 -9.22
CA VAL A 947 32.47 4.15 -8.00
C VAL A 947 31.55 3.49 -6.96
N PRO A 948 32.03 3.12 -5.77
CA PRO A 948 31.18 2.66 -4.68
C PRO A 948 30.25 3.80 -4.27
N LEU A 949 28.95 3.65 -4.50
CA LEU A 949 27.93 4.62 -4.11
C LEU A 949 27.77 4.63 -2.58
N MET A 950 28.52 5.51 -1.91
CA MET A 950 28.27 5.92 -0.54
C MET A 950 27.22 7.04 -0.59
N ILE A 951 25.94 6.69 -0.46
CA ILE A 951 24.83 7.66 -0.46
C ILE A 951 24.51 8.03 1.00
N CYS A 952 24.86 9.24 1.42
CA CYS A 952 24.30 9.87 2.62
C CYS A 952 23.16 10.82 2.22
N TRP A 953 21.92 10.36 2.35
CA TRP A 953 20.84 11.20 2.84
C TRP A 953 20.54 10.68 4.24
N GLU A 954 21.16 11.30 5.24
CA GLU A 954 20.73 11.07 6.62
C GLU A 954 19.25 11.47 6.69
N ASP A 955 18.40 10.53 7.13
CA ASP A 955 16.96 10.64 7.44
C ASP A 955 15.93 9.98 6.51
N SER A 956 16.32 9.11 5.55
CA SER A 956 15.37 8.15 4.94
C SER A 956 15.68 6.71 5.37
N LEU A 957 14.84 6.15 6.24
CA LEU A 957 15.01 4.80 6.82
C LEU A 957 14.89 3.66 5.79
N ILE A 958 14.55 3.95 4.52
CA ILE A 958 14.37 2.94 3.46
C ILE A 958 15.59 2.80 2.52
N LEU A 959 16.64 3.60 2.70
CA LEU A 959 17.88 3.46 1.92
C LEU A 959 18.95 2.56 2.55
N LYS A 960 18.73 2.03 3.77
CA LYS A 960 19.66 1.09 4.42
C LYS A 960 19.51 -0.38 3.97
N VAL A 961 18.45 -0.75 3.24
CA VAL A 961 18.20 -2.17 2.88
C VAL A 961 18.71 -2.54 1.49
N ILE A 962 18.94 -1.59 0.58
CA ILE A 962 19.34 -1.93 -0.80
C ILE A 962 20.86 -2.08 -0.96
N PHE A 963 21.68 -1.59 -0.02
CA PHE A 963 23.14 -1.78 -0.06
C PHE A 963 23.67 -3.01 0.72
N SER A 964 22.86 -3.66 1.55
CA SER A 964 23.26 -4.89 2.25
C SER A 964 23.11 -6.17 1.40
N LEU A 965 22.52 -6.09 0.20
CA LEU A 965 22.27 -7.26 -0.66
C LEU A 965 23.12 -7.32 -1.94
N MET A 966 24.05 -6.37 -2.14
CA MET A 966 24.95 -6.37 -3.30
C MET A 966 26.45 -6.40 -2.99
N VAL A 967 26.87 -6.51 -1.72
CA VAL A 967 28.30 -6.62 -1.35
C VAL A 967 28.74 -8.00 -0.85
N ASP A 968 27.84 -8.94 -0.56
CA ASP A 968 28.21 -10.26 -0.02
C ASP A 968 28.24 -11.44 -1.02
N TYR A 969 28.31 -11.18 -2.32
CA TYR A 969 28.47 -12.23 -3.34
C TYR A 969 29.83 -12.26 -4.05
N SER A 970 30.90 -11.79 -3.39
CA SER A 970 32.28 -11.99 -3.86
C SER A 970 33.27 -12.53 -2.81
N ALA A 971 32.82 -12.88 -1.59
CA ALA A 971 33.69 -13.48 -0.56
C ALA A 971 33.05 -14.76 0.01
N GLY A 972 33.37 -15.93 -0.56
CA GLY A 972 32.94 -17.19 0.05
C GLY A 972 32.97 -18.44 -0.83
N ILE A 973 34.00 -18.65 -1.66
CA ILE A 973 34.30 -20.00 -2.15
C ILE A 973 35.28 -20.63 -1.13
N PRO A 974 34.90 -21.69 -0.38
CA PRO A 974 35.84 -22.39 0.46
C PRO A 974 36.79 -23.19 -0.43
N LYS A 975 38.06 -22.77 -0.51
CA LYS A 975 39.13 -23.63 -1.03
C LYS A 975 39.40 -24.73 0.00
N TYR A 976 38.89 -25.93 -0.24
CA TYR A 976 39.42 -27.13 0.37
C TYR A 976 40.88 -27.32 -0.09
N LYS A 977 41.82 -27.23 0.86
CA LYS A 977 43.16 -27.81 0.73
C LYS A 977 43.35 -28.77 1.91
N ASP A 978 43.16 -30.06 1.62
CA ASP A 978 43.68 -31.11 2.47
C ASP A 978 45.21 -31.04 2.53
N LYS A 979 45.73 -31.28 3.74
CA LYS A 979 47.14 -31.48 4.03
C LYS A 979 47.61 -32.81 3.44
N ALA A 980 48.82 -32.81 2.90
CA ALA A 980 49.70 -33.97 2.99
C ALA A 980 51.17 -33.50 3.06
N GLY A 981 51.80 -33.79 4.21
CA GLY A 981 53.24 -34.03 4.36
C GLY A 981 54.15 -32.81 4.64
N VAL A 982 54.30 -32.45 5.93
CA VAL A 982 55.40 -32.95 6.78
C VAL A 982 54.85 -33.10 8.22
N ASN A 983 54.88 -34.37 8.66
CA ASN A 983 54.65 -35.02 9.96
C ASN A 983 53.46 -34.61 10.82
#